data_AF-A0A8H6G8P3-F1
#
_entry.id   AF-A0A8H6G8P3-F1
#
_cell.length_a   1.000
_cell.length_b   1.000
_cell.length_c   1.000
_cell.angle_alpha   90.00
_cell.angle_beta   90.00
_cell.angle_gamma   90.00
#
_symmetry.space_group_name_H-M   'P 1'
#
loop_
_entity.id
_entity.type
_entity.pdbx_description
1 polymer ?
#
loop_
_entity_poly.entity_id
_entity_poly.type
_entity_poly.pdbx_seq_one_letter_code
_entity_poly.pdbx_strand_id
1 'polypeptide(L)'
;MFSPSPQTLGIVVAVFVLATLLIRRALLPKPIPGIVYREANAKKILGNAWELLQWKKKHGEMFGYLANLAVELNEPVFQIFVHPLGKPWVIVADNREAFDILSRRTPKEFDRSRFLRSLFMPLVPEFHFHMPTGDRWKAHRKLVADTMSPAFLGGVAGPQMWKSTMKLIDLWRVKERLAKGRPFSVSTDIRKAAFEIIWAATFGFDSGSTNAQTELLETLPEFTNLGDMDHEVEFPVAPDPPVFKAGLALNDAMNIGVQSLVPGLHLWLAYNLMPSLRAARSLKEAVIQDEIKKAINKFSNQTDLNWEDQGNLKRHMKSAVDIVIAREIDSARKECRTPELLSRTVQDELFSFMLAGNEIFTLTAWTLKFLTTHQNVQKKVREELREQCGAAVERGDAPTVSEIMSARLPYFEAMIEESTRCGSVTQTNIRTTMQDVNILGHMVPKHTEILMLNNGPGSFMPPLTVDEEKRSESSKGTAGKIGQWNVKGMRDFDPERWLVKDEEGRLTFNPSAGPRHSFGAGPRACFGRKWAALEVKIMMALIRIIMALGLGKLKTLGLSVLIFAILVAGFDKTDDTKHRFQLHITGTRILGLLIVIFVVSNFKSMPFVWTLRVLYTISYHTVLRKSPQLGPKALFKPIIATTSTPLLEVDYYLHKSNSTYFADLDVGRAHLIAYLFRHGFHRLSNNTKLGIVLDPKTGTPMGGRLGINLGAVETCFRREITAFKQVEMWSYVLTWDRKWLYIVTHFVPKGTVLPTEWLDPRFARTATRPLLKESGDLRKNIYATALSKYVFKLKRLTVPPSTVLEEAGLLPARPGGWAIEEQDLGTSDPFGPGADMPKDGEWNWKQVEARRRRGIKLISKPNHLDLIHDGFDGGSDGAIGRFSPG
;
A
#
# COMPACT_ATOMS: atom_id res chain seq x y z
N MET A 1 24.18 -26.63 31.46
CA MET A 1 24.65 -26.27 30.11
C MET A 1 25.82 -27.08 29.57
N PHE A 2 25.83 -28.42 29.39
CA PHE A 2 26.59 -29.07 28.28
C PHE A 2 26.27 -28.18 27.11
N SER A 3 27.26 -27.38 26.73
CA SER A 3 27.25 -26.54 25.57
C SER A 3 26.67 -27.42 24.46
N PRO A 4 25.74 -26.94 23.60
CA PRO A 4 25.64 -27.57 22.30
C PRO A 4 27.09 -27.76 21.85
N SER A 5 27.48 -28.99 21.51
CA SER A 5 28.87 -29.21 21.14
C SER A 5 29.20 -28.14 20.10
N PRO A 6 30.40 -27.56 20.10
CA PRO A 6 30.74 -26.52 19.12
C PRO A 6 30.30 -26.90 17.70
N GLN A 7 30.27 -28.21 17.40
CA GLN A 7 29.70 -28.81 16.20
C GLN A 7 28.17 -28.61 16.04
N THR A 8 27.32 -28.87 17.04
CA THR A 8 25.87 -28.66 16.92
C THR A 8 25.50 -27.17 16.78
N LEU A 9 26.16 -26.29 17.53
CA LEU A 9 25.97 -24.84 17.38
C LEU A 9 26.47 -24.38 16.00
N GLY A 10 27.61 -24.92 15.55
CA GLY A 10 28.15 -24.72 14.21
C GLY A 10 27.19 -25.16 13.11
N ILE A 11 26.52 -26.31 13.25
CA ILE A 11 25.53 -26.81 12.28
C ILE A 11 24.30 -25.90 12.23
N VAL A 12 23.76 -25.48 13.37
CA VAL A 12 22.58 -24.60 13.40
C VAL A 12 22.88 -23.23 12.78
N VAL A 13 24.05 -22.65 13.12
CA VAL A 13 24.51 -21.40 12.50
C VAL A 13 24.75 -21.60 11.02
N ALA A 14 25.36 -22.71 10.59
CA ALA A 14 25.58 -23.02 9.18
C ALA A 14 24.26 -23.18 8.41
N VAL A 15 23.25 -23.84 8.99
CA VAL A 15 21.91 -23.97 8.38
C VAL A 15 21.22 -22.62 8.28
N PHE A 16 21.30 -21.78 9.31
CA PHE A 16 20.70 -20.44 9.28
C PHE A 16 21.41 -19.52 8.27
N VAL A 17 22.73 -19.56 8.22
CA VAL A 17 23.54 -18.84 7.22
C VAL A 17 23.20 -19.34 5.82
N LEU A 18 23.14 -20.66 5.61
CA LEU A 18 22.77 -21.26 4.33
C LEU A 18 21.34 -20.87 3.91
N ALA A 19 20.36 -20.94 4.82
CA ALA A 19 18.98 -20.51 4.55
C ALA A 19 18.93 -19.02 4.20
N THR A 20 19.65 -18.17 4.92
CA THR A 20 19.72 -16.73 4.64
C THR A 20 20.39 -16.44 3.29
N LEU A 21 21.45 -17.18 2.95
CA LEU A 21 22.13 -17.08 1.66
C LEU A 21 21.24 -17.57 0.52
N LEU A 22 20.48 -18.65 0.72
CA LEU A 22 19.52 -19.17 -0.26
C LEU A 22 18.34 -18.20 -0.47
N ILE A 23 17.78 -17.64 0.61
CA ILE A 23 16.73 -16.61 0.54
C ILE A 23 17.26 -15.36 -0.16
N ARG A 24 18.45 -14.88 0.22
CA ARG A 24 19.11 -13.75 -0.45
C ARG A 24 19.30 -14.04 -1.94
N ARG A 25 19.82 -15.21 -2.30
CA ARG A 25 20.03 -15.62 -3.70
C ARG A 25 18.72 -15.73 -4.48
N ALA A 26 17.65 -16.19 -3.84
CA ALA A 26 16.32 -16.26 -4.46
C ALA A 26 15.74 -14.86 -4.71
N LEU A 27 15.96 -13.92 -3.79
CA LEU A 27 15.48 -12.54 -3.85
C LEU A 27 16.31 -11.64 -4.78
N LEU A 28 17.57 -12.00 -5.07
CA LEU A 28 18.40 -11.22 -5.99
C LEU A 28 17.84 -11.25 -7.41
N PRO A 29 17.93 -10.13 -8.15
CA PRO A 29 17.51 -10.08 -9.54
C PRO A 29 18.22 -11.14 -10.40
N LYS A 30 17.48 -11.68 -11.37
CA LYS A 30 17.99 -12.63 -12.35
C LYS A 30 18.02 -11.95 -13.73
N PRO A 31 19.17 -11.43 -14.18
CA PRO A 31 19.28 -10.77 -15.47
C PRO A 31 18.98 -11.72 -16.63
N ILE A 32 18.34 -11.20 -17.67
CA ILE A 32 18.21 -11.90 -18.95
C ILE A 32 19.59 -11.91 -19.62
N PRO A 33 20.14 -13.08 -19.99
CA PRO A 33 21.45 -13.16 -20.62
C PRO A 33 21.52 -12.34 -21.92
N GLY A 34 22.65 -11.67 -22.15
CA GLY A 34 22.90 -10.92 -23.37
C GLY A 34 22.28 -9.52 -23.43
N ILE A 35 21.49 -9.08 -22.45
CA ILE A 35 20.93 -7.71 -22.39
C ILE A 35 21.71 -6.90 -21.35
N VAL A 36 22.16 -5.70 -21.71
CA VAL A 36 23.00 -4.84 -20.86
C VAL A 36 22.22 -4.30 -19.65
N TYR A 37 22.91 -4.16 -18.51
CA TYR A 37 22.38 -3.57 -17.28
C TYR A 37 23.51 -3.06 -16.38
N ARG A 38 23.18 -2.24 -15.38
CA ARG A 38 24.15 -1.82 -14.35
C ARG A 38 24.41 -2.98 -13.37
N GLU A 39 25.61 -3.55 -13.40
CA GLU A 39 25.98 -4.71 -12.58
C GLU A 39 25.75 -4.52 -11.07
N ALA A 40 25.98 -3.31 -10.56
CA ALA A 40 25.77 -2.98 -9.15
C ALA A 40 24.33 -3.27 -8.67
N ASN A 41 23.34 -3.20 -9.58
CA ASN A 41 21.93 -3.38 -9.24
C ASN A 41 21.52 -4.85 -9.22
N ALA A 42 22.17 -5.73 -9.97
CA ALA A 42 21.95 -7.18 -9.86
C ALA A 42 22.41 -7.75 -8.51
N LYS A 43 23.26 -7.02 -7.77
CA LYS A 43 23.77 -7.40 -6.44
C LYS A 43 22.87 -6.91 -5.28
N LYS A 44 21.80 -6.16 -5.57
CA LYS A 44 20.86 -5.56 -4.60
C LYS A 44 19.48 -6.21 -4.72
N ILE A 45 18.83 -6.53 -3.59
CA ILE A 45 17.48 -7.14 -3.57
C ILE A 45 16.44 -6.25 -4.26
N LEU A 46 16.51 -4.94 -4.05
CA LEU A 46 15.59 -3.98 -4.67
C LEU A 46 16.07 -3.46 -6.03
N GLY A 47 17.21 -3.94 -6.55
CA GLY A 47 17.70 -3.54 -7.86
C GLY A 47 17.80 -2.03 -8.07
N ASN A 48 17.18 -1.57 -9.16
CA ASN A 48 17.05 -0.16 -9.56
C ASN A 48 15.95 0.61 -8.78
N ALA A 49 15.11 -0.06 -7.97
CA ALA A 49 14.01 0.62 -7.28
C ALA A 49 14.49 1.75 -6.35
N TRP A 50 15.63 1.57 -5.68
CA TRP A 50 16.22 2.63 -4.86
C TRP A 50 16.70 3.83 -5.69
N GLU A 51 17.29 3.58 -6.86
CA GLU A 51 17.77 4.64 -7.75
C GLU A 51 16.59 5.42 -8.35
N LEU A 52 15.50 4.72 -8.70
CA LEU A 52 14.24 5.35 -9.12
C LEU A 52 13.65 6.22 -8.01
N LEU A 53 13.65 5.77 -6.75
CA LEU A 53 13.18 6.56 -5.61
C LEU A 53 14.06 7.78 -5.34
N GLN A 54 15.39 7.64 -5.44
CA GLN A 54 16.32 8.77 -5.31
C GLN A 54 16.15 9.78 -6.44
N TRP A 55 16.02 9.30 -7.68
CA TRP A 55 15.75 10.14 -8.84
C TRP A 55 14.45 10.92 -8.67
N LYS A 56 13.38 10.26 -8.21
CA LYS A 56 12.10 10.90 -7.86
C LYS A 56 12.26 11.97 -6.80
N LYS A 57 12.99 11.69 -5.71
CA LYS A 57 13.24 12.68 -4.64
C LYS A 57 13.93 13.94 -5.20
N LYS A 58 14.81 13.78 -6.18
CA LYS A 58 15.57 14.88 -6.78
C LYS A 58 14.81 15.63 -7.90
N HIS A 59 14.09 14.92 -8.76
CA HIS A 59 13.50 15.49 -9.99
C HIS A 59 11.96 15.48 -10.02
N GLY A 60 11.30 14.92 -9.00
CA GLY A 60 9.84 14.88 -8.88
C GLY A 60 9.14 13.79 -9.69
N GLU A 61 9.84 13.10 -10.60
CA GLU A 61 9.30 12.05 -11.48
C GLU A 61 10.26 10.84 -11.55
N MET A 62 9.82 9.68 -12.08
CA MET A 62 10.62 8.43 -12.06
C MET A 62 11.15 7.98 -13.43
N PHE A 63 10.45 8.20 -14.54
CA PHE A 63 10.81 7.57 -15.81
C PHE A 63 11.87 8.34 -16.60
N GLY A 64 12.16 9.59 -16.28
CA GLY A 64 13.31 10.33 -16.83
C GLY A 64 14.65 9.68 -16.49
N TYR A 65 14.72 8.92 -15.39
CA TYR A 65 15.87 8.08 -15.07
C TYR A 65 16.17 7.06 -16.19
N LEU A 66 15.15 6.51 -16.86
CA LEU A 66 15.35 5.51 -17.91
C LEU A 66 16.01 6.12 -19.14
N ALA A 67 15.61 7.34 -19.52
CA ALA A 67 16.24 8.07 -20.61
C ALA A 67 17.71 8.41 -20.28
N ASN A 68 17.99 8.81 -19.04
CA ASN A 68 19.35 9.06 -18.59
C ASN A 68 20.21 7.77 -18.59
N LEU A 69 19.65 6.66 -18.12
CA LEU A 69 20.34 5.37 -18.09
C LEU A 69 20.62 4.82 -19.50
N ALA A 70 19.71 5.03 -20.46
CA ALA A 70 19.93 4.64 -21.86
C ALA A 70 21.19 5.29 -22.45
N VAL A 71 21.43 6.55 -22.10
CA VAL A 71 22.56 7.34 -22.58
C VAL A 71 23.85 6.95 -21.85
N GLU A 72 23.76 6.73 -20.53
CA GLU A 72 24.91 6.28 -19.74
C GLU A 72 25.41 4.90 -20.19
N LEU A 73 24.50 3.98 -20.45
CA LEU A 73 24.85 2.64 -20.94
C LEU A 73 25.25 2.66 -22.42
N ASN A 74 24.84 3.69 -23.17
CA ASN A 74 25.00 3.81 -24.62
C ASN A 74 24.46 2.59 -25.39
N GLU A 75 23.32 2.06 -24.94
CA GLU A 75 22.71 0.83 -25.47
C GLU A 75 21.23 1.05 -25.81
N PRO A 76 20.76 0.65 -27.02
CA PRO A 76 19.37 0.83 -27.43
C PRO A 76 18.41 -0.12 -26.72
N VAL A 77 18.91 -1.24 -26.18
CA VAL A 77 18.16 -2.22 -25.39
C VAL A 77 18.92 -2.55 -24.12
N PHE A 78 18.30 -2.32 -22.97
CA PHE A 78 18.89 -2.62 -21.67
C PHE A 78 17.82 -3.10 -20.70
N GLN A 79 18.20 -3.60 -19.53
CA GLN A 79 17.26 -4.10 -18.53
C GLN A 79 17.47 -3.47 -17.15
N ILE A 80 16.38 -3.40 -16.40
CA ILE A 80 16.35 -2.91 -15.01
C ILE A 80 15.59 -3.87 -14.10
N PHE A 81 15.85 -3.77 -12.80
CA PHE A 81 15.28 -4.64 -11.78
C PHE A 81 14.48 -3.83 -10.78
N VAL A 82 13.15 -3.90 -10.82
CA VAL A 82 12.27 -3.07 -9.98
C VAL A 82 11.44 -3.85 -8.97
N HIS A 83 11.24 -5.16 -9.19
CA HIS A 83 10.46 -6.01 -8.30
C HIS A 83 11.29 -7.22 -7.81
N PRO A 84 11.37 -7.46 -6.50
CA PRO A 84 11.91 -8.72 -5.96
C PRO A 84 11.13 -9.90 -6.52
N LEU A 85 11.81 -10.99 -6.87
CA LEU A 85 11.23 -12.21 -7.47
C LEU A 85 10.57 -12.02 -8.86
N GLY A 86 10.47 -10.79 -9.35
CA GLY A 86 9.94 -10.47 -10.67
C GLY A 86 10.95 -10.66 -11.79
N LYS A 87 10.46 -10.76 -13.03
CA LYS A 87 11.34 -10.67 -14.21
C LYS A 87 11.87 -9.24 -14.36
N PRO A 88 13.07 -9.06 -14.93
CA PRO A 88 13.57 -7.74 -15.31
C PRO A 88 12.60 -7.05 -16.26
N TRP A 89 12.59 -5.72 -16.21
CA TRP A 89 11.96 -4.91 -17.25
C TRP A 89 13.00 -4.63 -18.33
N VAL A 90 12.63 -4.85 -19.58
CA VAL A 90 13.48 -4.53 -20.73
C VAL A 90 13.06 -3.18 -21.28
N ILE A 91 14.01 -2.27 -21.46
CA ILE A 91 13.82 -0.94 -21.97
C ILE A 91 14.27 -0.91 -23.43
N VAL A 92 13.44 -0.34 -24.31
CA VAL A 92 13.74 -0.10 -25.72
C VAL A 92 13.80 1.42 -25.92
N ALA A 93 15.01 1.92 -26.16
CA ALA A 93 15.27 3.33 -26.38
C ALA A 93 15.27 3.72 -27.87
N ASP A 94 15.22 2.75 -28.79
CA ASP A 94 15.12 2.99 -30.23
C ASP A 94 13.66 3.20 -30.66
N ASN A 95 13.37 4.40 -31.18
CA ASN A 95 12.01 4.80 -31.56
C ASN A 95 11.43 4.01 -32.74
N ARG A 96 12.27 3.58 -33.69
CA ARG A 96 11.82 2.81 -34.86
C ARG A 96 11.38 1.41 -34.45
N GLU A 97 12.16 0.75 -33.62
CA GLU A 97 11.83 -0.57 -33.06
C GLU A 97 10.61 -0.48 -32.14
N ALA A 98 10.53 0.57 -31.29
CA ALA A 98 9.35 0.84 -30.50
C ALA A 98 8.08 0.97 -31.35
N PHE A 99 8.15 1.73 -32.45
CA PHE A 99 7.04 1.88 -33.37
C PHE A 99 6.66 0.55 -34.04
N ASP A 100 7.63 -0.26 -34.46
CA ASP A 100 7.38 -1.58 -35.07
C ASP A 100 6.70 -2.55 -34.09
N ILE A 101 7.18 -2.60 -32.84
CA ILE A 101 6.57 -3.37 -31.74
C ILE A 101 5.11 -2.95 -31.53
N LEU A 102 4.85 -1.65 -31.42
CA LEU A 102 3.53 -1.11 -31.17
C LEU A 102 2.55 -1.31 -32.34
N SER A 103 3.05 -1.27 -33.58
CA SER A 103 2.20 -1.24 -34.78
C SER A 103 2.02 -2.59 -35.46
N ARG A 104 3.08 -3.38 -35.64
CA ARG A 104 3.08 -4.57 -36.51
C ARG A 104 3.23 -5.88 -35.74
N ARG A 105 3.98 -5.88 -34.63
CA ARG A 105 4.23 -7.10 -33.83
C ARG A 105 3.19 -7.30 -32.72
N THR A 106 2.26 -6.34 -32.54
CA THR A 106 1.12 -6.41 -31.62
C THR A 106 -0.13 -6.93 -32.36
N PRO A 107 -0.90 -7.91 -31.86
CA PRO A 107 -0.84 -8.50 -30.52
C PRO A 107 -0.06 -9.83 -30.42
N LYS A 108 0.40 -10.38 -31.55
CA LYS A 108 0.92 -11.76 -31.63
C LYS A 108 2.16 -11.97 -30.75
N GLU A 109 3.12 -11.06 -30.86
CA GLU A 109 4.38 -11.14 -30.10
C GLU A 109 4.34 -10.29 -28.83
N PHE A 110 3.59 -9.18 -28.85
CA PHE A 110 3.48 -8.24 -27.75
C PHE A 110 2.03 -7.87 -27.51
N ASP A 111 1.59 -7.88 -26.26
CA ASP A 111 0.23 -7.45 -25.89
C ASP A 111 0.26 -6.55 -24.66
N ARG A 112 -0.93 -6.16 -24.17
CA ARG A 112 -1.10 -5.24 -23.06
C ARG A 112 -0.31 -5.69 -21.83
N SER A 113 0.42 -4.73 -21.25
CA SER A 113 1.25 -4.91 -20.06
C SER A 113 0.47 -5.48 -18.87
N ARG A 114 1.03 -6.49 -18.20
CA ARG A 114 0.50 -7.02 -16.93
C ARG A 114 0.66 -6.00 -15.81
N PHE A 115 1.73 -5.21 -15.83
CA PHE A 115 1.93 -4.11 -14.90
C PHE A 115 0.83 -3.06 -15.05
N LEU A 116 0.55 -2.57 -16.26
CA LEU A 116 -0.56 -1.63 -16.47
C LEU A 116 -1.91 -2.23 -16.04
N ARG A 117 -2.15 -3.52 -16.32
CA ARG A 117 -3.33 -4.23 -15.80
C ARG A 117 -3.43 -4.16 -14.29
N SER A 118 -2.34 -4.37 -13.56
CA SER A 118 -2.34 -4.29 -12.10
C SER A 118 -2.72 -2.90 -11.56
N LEU A 119 -2.47 -1.82 -12.32
CA LEU A 119 -2.79 -0.45 -11.94
C LEU A 119 -4.27 -0.09 -12.17
N PHE A 120 -4.88 -0.58 -13.24
CA PHE A 120 -6.26 -0.21 -13.57
C PHE A 120 -7.31 -1.18 -13.00
N MET A 121 -6.93 -2.45 -12.81
CA MET A 121 -7.85 -3.51 -12.36
C MET A 121 -8.59 -3.19 -11.06
N PRO A 122 -7.98 -2.55 -10.02
CA PRO A 122 -8.70 -2.22 -8.80
C PRO A 122 -9.77 -1.12 -8.98
N LEU A 123 -9.57 -0.19 -9.91
CA LEU A 123 -10.39 1.01 -10.08
C LEU A 123 -11.50 0.83 -11.14
N VAL A 124 -11.12 0.27 -12.29
CA VAL A 124 -11.99 0.10 -13.48
C VAL A 124 -11.75 -1.29 -14.08
N PRO A 125 -12.25 -2.37 -13.42
CA PRO A 125 -12.00 -3.75 -13.84
C PRO A 125 -12.45 -4.05 -15.27
N GLU A 126 -13.54 -3.41 -15.72
CA GLU A 126 -14.13 -3.63 -17.04
C GLU A 126 -13.68 -2.63 -18.12
N PHE A 127 -12.64 -1.83 -17.86
CA PHE A 127 -12.11 -0.88 -18.85
C PHE A 127 -11.18 -1.55 -19.88
N HIS A 128 -11.50 -1.42 -21.17
CA HIS A 128 -10.78 -2.06 -22.26
C HIS A 128 -9.29 -1.69 -22.37
N PHE A 129 -8.86 -0.55 -21.85
CA PHE A 129 -7.47 -0.08 -21.97
C PHE A 129 -6.46 -1.10 -21.42
N HIS A 130 -6.76 -1.73 -20.28
CA HIS A 130 -5.84 -2.64 -19.61
C HIS A 130 -6.08 -4.11 -19.93
N MET A 131 -7.13 -4.42 -20.71
CA MET A 131 -7.46 -5.77 -21.12
C MET A 131 -6.47 -6.33 -22.16
N PRO A 132 -6.21 -7.65 -22.16
CA PRO A 132 -5.51 -8.33 -23.25
C PRO A 132 -6.32 -8.28 -24.55
N THR A 133 -5.65 -8.47 -25.69
CA THR A 133 -6.29 -8.39 -27.00
C THR A 133 -7.08 -9.68 -27.21
N GLY A 134 -8.35 -9.54 -27.57
CA GLY A 134 -9.26 -10.66 -27.78
C GLY A 134 -10.66 -10.14 -28.04
N ASP A 135 -11.63 -11.05 -28.10
CA ASP A 135 -13.00 -10.69 -28.50
C ASP A 135 -13.69 -9.78 -27.48
N ARG A 136 -13.41 -9.98 -26.18
CA ARG A 136 -13.86 -9.06 -25.13
C ARG A 136 -13.34 -7.64 -25.33
N TRP A 137 -12.04 -7.48 -25.57
CA TRP A 137 -11.47 -6.15 -25.85
C TRP A 137 -12.08 -5.50 -27.11
N LYS A 138 -12.30 -6.29 -28.17
CA LYS A 138 -12.96 -5.80 -29.40
C LYS A 138 -14.40 -5.36 -29.12
N ALA A 139 -15.16 -6.13 -28.33
CA ALA A 139 -16.53 -5.82 -27.96
C ALA A 139 -16.61 -4.49 -27.18
N HIS A 140 -15.75 -4.29 -26.19
CA HIS A 140 -15.71 -3.03 -25.44
C HIS A 140 -15.31 -1.85 -26.34
N ARG A 141 -14.30 -2.00 -27.21
CA ARG A 141 -13.97 -0.94 -28.19
C ARG A 141 -15.11 -0.63 -29.14
N LYS A 142 -15.88 -1.64 -29.57
CA LYS A 142 -17.05 -1.48 -30.44
C LYS A 142 -18.19 -0.75 -29.72
N LEU A 143 -18.36 -0.97 -28.42
CA LEU A 143 -19.35 -0.30 -27.58
C LEU A 143 -19.12 1.22 -27.53
N VAL A 144 -17.87 1.66 -27.36
CA VAL A 144 -17.53 3.09 -27.30
C VAL A 144 -17.11 3.71 -28.63
N ALA A 145 -16.99 2.93 -29.71
CA ALA A 145 -16.39 3.38 -30.98
C ALA A 145 -16.95 4.71 -31.53
N ASP A 146 -18.27 4.89 -31.45
CA ASP A 146 -18.97 6.03 -32.04
C ASP A 146 -18.68 7.34 -31.28
N THR A 147 -18.16 7.27 -30.05
CA THR A 147 -17.67 8.41 -29.26
C THR A 147 -16.38 9.03 -29.82
N MET A 148 -15.77 8.42 -30.83
CA MET A 148 -14.61 8.98 -31.55
C MET A 148 -14.92 9.24 -33.03
N SER A 149 -16.19 9.19 -33.40
CA SER A 149 -16.65 9.51 -34.75
C SER A 149 -16.57 11.02 -35.01
N PRO A 150 -16.31 11.46 -36.26
CA PRO A 150 -16.36 12.88 -36.61
C PRO A 150 -17.70 13.55 -36.27
N ALA A 151 -18.81 12.80 -36.39
CA ALA A 151 -20.15 13.30 -36.09
C ALA A 151 -20.30 13.65 -34.60
N PHE A 152 -19.87 12.78 -33.70
CA PHE A 152 -19.93 13.06 -32.27
C PHE A 152 -18.91 14.12 -31.84
N LEU A 153 -17.68 14.03 -32.36
CA LEU A 153 -16.62 14.99 -32.03
C LEU A 153 -16.99 16.41 -32.47
N GLY A 154 -17.52 16.59 -33.69
CA GLY A 154 -17.93 17.90 -34.18
C GLY A 154 -19.31 18.36 -33.69
N GLY A 155 -20.26 17.44 -33.54
CA GLY A 155 -21.66 17.77 -33.23
C GLY A 155 -22.03 17.79 -31.75
N VAL A 156 -21.26 17.11 -30.89
CA VAL A 156 -21.58 16.97 -29.46
C VAL A 156 -20.41 17.41 -28.59
N ALA A 157 -19.23 16.80 -28.75
CA ALA A 157 -18.08 17.10 -27.90
C ALA A 157 -17.49 18.50 -28.17
N GLY A 158 -17.31 18.86 -29.43
CA GLY A 158 -16.75 20.15 -29.87
C GLY A 158 -17.52 21.37 -29.33
N PRO A 159 -18.86 21.41 -29.40
CA PRO A 159 -19.64 22.48 -28.78
C PRO A 159 -19.42 22.60 -27.27
N GLN A 160 -19.27 21.48 -26.55
CA GLN A 160 -18.95 21.51 -25.11
C GLN A 160 -17.52 22.01 -24.87
N MET A 161 -16.55 21.59 -25.69
CA MET A 161 -15.17 22.09 -25.66
C MET A 161 -15.15 23.61 -25.84
N TRP A 162 -15.88 24.13 -26.83
CA TRP A 162 -15.99 25.56 -27.11
C TRP A 162 -16.62 26.31 -25.93
N LYS A 163 -17.78 25.85 -25.45
CA LYS A 163 -18.53 26.48 -24.34
C LYS A 163 -17.69 26.57 -23.07
N SER A 164 -17.06 25.47 -22.66
CA SER A 164 -16.23 25.43 -21.46
C SER A 164 -14.94 26.24 -21.61
N THR A 165 -14.38 26.31 -22.83
CA THR A 165 -13.24 27.20 -23.09
C THR A 165 -13.63 28.67 -22.96
N MET A 166 -14.81 29.07 -23.46
CA MET A 166 -15.28 30.44 -23.31
C MET A 166 -15.49 30.81 -21.84
N LYS A 167 -16.09 29.93 -21.03
CA LYS A 167 -16.19 30.11 -19.58
C LYS A 167 -14.82 30.30 -18.91
N LEU A 168 -13.82 29.52 -19.33
CA LEU A 168 -12.44 29.66 -18.84
C LEU A 168 -11.84 31.02 -19.21
N ILE A 169 -12.07 31.49 -20.44
CA ILE A 169 -11.62 32.81 -20.89
C ILE A 169 -12.31 33.93 -20.08
N ASP A 170 -13.59 33.81 -19.81
CA ASP A 170 -14.32 34.79 -18.99
C ASP A 170 -13.81 34.81 -17.54
N LEU A 171 -13.55 33.63 -16.96
CA LEU A 171 -12.87 33.54 -15.67
C LEU A 171 -11.50 34.26 -15.69
N TRP A 172 -10.71 34.05 -16.74
CA TRP A 172 -9.40 34.70 -16.86
C TRP A 172 -9.50 36.20 -17.07
N ARG A 173 -10.52 36.71 -17.78
CA ARG A 173 -10.79 38.16 -17.89
C ARG A 173 -11.11 38.77 -16.54
N VAL A 174 -11.91 38.10 -15.71
CA VAL A 174 -12.20 38.54 -14.34
C VAL A 174 -10.92 38.56 -13.51
N LYS A 175 -10.11 37.49 -13.57
CA LYS A 175 -8.81 37.43 -12.88
C LYS A 175 -7.84 38.51 -13.36
N GLU A 176 -7.74 38.77 -14.66
CA GLU A 176 -6.91 39.81 -15.25
C GLU A 176 -7.31 41.20 -14.73
N ARG A 177 -8.62 41.50 -14.75
CA ARG A 177 -9.17 42.75 -14.20
C ARG A 177 -8.79 42.93 -12.73
N LEU A 178 -8.94 41.87 -11.93
CA LEU A 178 -8.62 41.91 -10.50
C LEU A 178 -7.12 41.96 -10.23
N ALA A 179 -6.28 41.30 -11.04
CA ALA A 179 -4.83 41.28 -10.89
C ALA A 179 -4.15 42.61 -11.23
N LYS A 180 -4.83 43.49 -11.98
CA LYS A 180 -4.32 44.83 -12.37
C LYS A 180 -2.91 44.75 -12.99
N GLY A 181 -2.71 43.81 -13.92
CA GLY A 181 -1.45 43.61 -14.66
C GLY A 181 -0.41 42.70 -13.99
N ARG A 182 -0.72 42.10 -12.83
CA ARG A 182 0.14 41.13 -12.13
C ARG A 182 -0.04 39.69 -12.63
N PRO A 183 0.98 38.83 -12.49
CA PRO A 183 0.85 37.42 -12.84
C PRO A 183 -0.06 36.65 -11.88
N PHE A 184 -0.70 35.59 -12.37
CA PHE A 184 -1.49 34.66 -11.58
C PHE A 184 -1.40 33.24 -12.14
N SER A 185 -1.62 32.23 -11.29
CA SER A 185 -1.66 30.83 -11.72
C SER A 185 -2.98 30.47 -12.41
N VAL A 186 -2.86 29.76 -13.53
CA VAL A 186 -3.97 29.23 -14.33
C VAL A 186 -4.10 27.71 -14.24
N SER A 187 -3.20 27.03 -13.53
CA SER A 187 -3.10 25.56 -13.53
C SER A 187 -4.40 24.90 -13.04
N THR A 188 -4.95 25.39 -11.93
CA THR A 188 -6.21 24.89 -11.36
C THR A 188 -7.39 25.16 -12.28
N ASP A 189 -7.42 26.33 -12.94
CA ASP A 189 -8.51 26.69 -13.86
C ASP A 189 -8.52 25.78 -15.09
N ILE A 190 -7.36 25.49 -15.67
CA ILE A 190 -7.23 24.57 -16.80
C ILE A 190 -7.69 23.17 -16.40
N ARG A 191 -7.32 22.71 -15.20
CA ARG A 191 -7.76 21.40 -14.68
C ARG A 191 -9.29 21.33 -14.53
N LYS A 192 -9.90 22.38 -13.97
CA LYS A 192 -11.36 22.50 -13.84
C LYS A 192 -12.04 22.50 -15.20
N ALA A 193 -11.55 23.29 -16.15
CA ALA A 193 -12.09 23.37 -17.49
C ALA A 193 -11.99 22.04 -18.25
N ALA A 194 -10.83 21.37 -18.22
CA ALA A 194 -10.64 20.07 -18.87
C ALA A 194 -11.59 19.00 -18.29
N PHE A 195 -11.76 18.97 -16.97
CA PHE A 195 -12.75 18.09 -16.34
C PHE A 195 -14.17 18.45 -16.77
N GLU A 196 -14.53 19.74 -16.80
CA GLU A 196 -15.86 20.20 -17.18
C GLU A 196 -16.21 19.85 -18.64
N ILE A 197 -15.25 19.95 -19.56
CA ILE A 197 -15.39 19.54 -20.96
C ILE A 197 -15.76 18.07 -21.06
N ILE A 198 -14.95 17.19 -20.45
CA ILE A 198 -15.15 15.75 -20.54
C ILE A 198 -16.43 15.36 -19.81
N TRP A 199 -16.70 15.97 -18.65
CA TRP A 199 -17.93 15.77 -17.89
C TRP A 199 -19.16 16.11 -18.73
N ALA A 200 -19.21 17.31 -19.30
CA ALA A 200 -20.34 17.78 -20.09
C ALA A 200 -20.54 16.97 -21.36
N ALA A 201 -19.48 16.58 -22.05
CA ALA A 201 -19.61 15.76 -23.25
C ALA A 201 -19.92 14.28 -22.94
N THR A 202 -19.57 13.80 -21.75
CA THR A 202 -19.90 12.43 -21.30
C THR A 202 -21.33 12.32 -20.81
N PHE A 203 -21.77 13.23 -19.94
CA PHE A 203 -23.07 13.16 -19.25
C PHE A 203 -24.11 14.17 -19.74
N GLY A 204 -23.72 15.16 -20.55
CA GLY A 204 -24.65 16.11 -21.18
C GLY A 204 -24.97 17.36 -20.37
N PHE A 205 -24.30 17.59 -19.23
CA PHE A 205 -24.51 18.76 -18.38
C PHE A 205 -23.21 19.27 -17.73
N ASP A 206 -23.21 20.53 -17.29
CA ASP A 206 -22.02 21.17 -16.71
C ASP A 206 -21.76 20.72 -15.25
N SER A 207 -20.48 20.58 -14.87
CA SER A 207 -20.12 20.29 -13.47
C SER A 207 -20.29 21.50 -12.54
N GLY A 208 -20.27 22.72 -13.09
CA GLY A 208 -20.41 23.99 -12.37
C GLY A 208 -19.12 24.53 -11.73
N SER A 209 -17.99 23.82 -11.84
CA SER A 209 -16.75 24.19 -11.13
C SER A 209 -16.11 25.50 -11.59
N THR A 210 -16.13 25.81 -12.89
CA THR A 210 -15.59 27.06 -13.44
C THR A 210 -16.51 28.24 -13.11
N ASN A 211 -17.83 28.07 -13.30
CA ASN A 211 -18.82 29.12 -13.04
C ASN A 211 -18.83 29.56 -11.57
N ALA A 212 -18.78 28.62 -10.62
CA ALA A 212 -18.73 28.94 -9.20
C ALA A 212 -17.49 29.77 -8.84
N GLN A 213 -16.36 29.53 -9.52
CA GLN A 213 -15.14 30.32 -9.34
C GLN A 213 -15.30 31.73 -9.94
N THR A 214 -15.91 31.86 -11.12
CA THR A 214 -16.17 33.16 -11.74
C THR A 214 -17.12 34.00 -10.89
N GLU A 215 -18.25 33.44 -10.47
CA GLU A 215 -19.26 34.13 -9.64
C GLU A 215 -18.64 34.65 -8.33
N LEU A 216 -17.86 33.81 -7.64
CA LEU A 216 -17.14 34.23 -6.43
C LEU A 216 -16.25 35.45 -6.69
N LEU A 217 -15.48 35.44 -7.78
CA LEU A 217 -14.55 36.53 -8.08
C LEU A 217 -15.26 37.80 -8.59
N GLU A 218 -16.41 37.67 -9.24
CA GLU A 218 -17.21 38.81 -9.68
C GLU A 218 -17.86 39.57 -8.52
N THR A 219 -18.18 38.88 -7.41
CA THR A 219 -18.73 39.54 -6.21
C THR A 219 -17.71 40.40 -5.46
N LEU A 220 -16.42 40.32 -5.80
CA LEU A 220 -15.36 41.07 -5.11
C LEU A 220 -15.24 42.49 -5.71
N PRO A 221 -15.54 43.56 -4.94
CA PRO A 221 -15.55 44.92 -5.46
C PRO A 221 -14.13 45.44 -5.77
N GLU A 222 -13.14 45.14 -4.93
CA GLU A 222 -11.71 45.33 -5.21
C GLU A 222 -10.84 44.36 -4.39
N PHE A 223 -9.71 43.93 -4.95
CA PHE A 223 -8.73 43.06 -4.30
C PHE A 223 -7.59 43.89 -3.71
N THR A 224 -7.40 43.86 -2.38
CA THR A 224 -6.43 44.71 -1.67
C THR A 224 -5.07 44.05 -1.45
N ASN A 225 -4.98 42.72 -1.48
CA ASN A 225 -3.75 41.97 -1.21
C ASN A 225 -2.98 41.63 -2.50
N LEU A 226 -2.64 42.64 -3.30
CA LEU A 226 -2.07 42.45 -4.63
C LEU A 226 -0.54 42.25 -4.66
N GLY A 227 0.18 42.59 -3.58
CA GLY A 227 1.65 42.53 -3.57
C GLY A 227 2.33 43.37 -4.66
N ASP A 228 3.62 43.08 -4.91
CA ASP A 228 4.43 43.70 -5.97
C ASP A 228 3.92 43.35 -7.38
N MET A 229 4.30 44.14 -8.40
CA MET A 229 3.93 43.89 -9.82
C MET A 229 4.38 42.52 -10.36
N ASP A 230 5.42 41.97 -9.75
CA ASP A 230 6.06 40.69 -10.09
C ASP A 230 5.60 39.54 -9.17
N HIS A 231 4.69 39.81 -8.23
CA HIS A 231 4.17 38.84 -7.29
C HIS A 231 2.95 38.11 -7.86
N GLU A 232 2.85 36.81 -7.59
CA GLU A 232 1.69 36.02 -7.98
C GLU A 232 0.46 36.42 -7.17
N VAL A 233 -0.64 36.77 -7.84
CA VAL A 233 -1.91 37.07 -7.17
C VAL A 233 -2.61 35.78 -6.78
N GLU A 234 -2.83 35.59 -5.48
CA GLU A 234 -3.60 34.48 -4.93
C GLU A 234 -5.08 34.83 -4.81
N PHE A 235 -5.92 34.19 -5.62
CA PHE A 235 -7.36 34.40 -5.60
C PHE A 235 -8.07 33.49 -4.58
N PRO A 236 -9.16 33.93 -3.94
CA PRO A 236 -10.00 33.05 -3.15
C PRO A 236 -10.61 31.95 -4.03
N VAL A 237 -10.71 30.73 -3.49
CA VAL A 237 -11.13 29.55 -4.25
C VAL A 237 -12.56 29.18 -3.87
N ALA A 238 -13.43 29.04 -4.87
CA ALA A 238 -14.80 28.60 -4.68
C ALA A 238 -14.84 27.11 -4.27
N PRO A 239 -15.78 26.69 -3.40
CA PRO A 239 -15.93 25.29 -3.03
C PRO A 239 -16.20 24.41 -4.25
N ASP A 240 -15.34 23.42 -4.49
CA ASP A 240 -15.53 22.56 -5.66
C ASP A 240 -16.76 21.63 -5.50
N PRO A 241 -17.51 21.36 -6.59
CA PRO A 241 -18.60 20.41 -6.61
C PRO A 241 -18.17 19.01 -6.11
N PRO A 242 -19.04 18.27 -5.39
CA PRO A 242 -18.71 16.94 -4.88
C PRO A 242 -18.23 15.96 -5.96
N VAL A 243 -18.83 16.05 -7.15
CA VAL A 243 -18.51 15.21 -8.31
C VAL A 243 -17.09 15.48 -8.83
N PHE A 244 -16.68 16.75 -8.90
CA PHE A 244 -15.32 17.13 -9.28
C PHE A 244 -14.30 16.58 -8.29
N LYS A 245 -14.56 16.76 -6.98
CA LYS A 245 -13.70 16.23 -5.90
C LYS A 245 -13.57 14.71 -5.97
N ALA A 246 -14.67 14.00 -6.20
CA ALA A 246 -14.65 12.54 -6.34
C ALA A 246 -13.88 12.08 -7.58
N GLY A 247 -14.10 12.74 -8.73
CA GLY A 247 -13.36 12.46 -9.96
C GLY A 247 -11.85 12.64 -9.80
N LEU A 248 -11.42 13.74 -9.21
CA LEU A 248 -10.01 14.00 -8.90
C LEU A 248 -9.43 12.97 -7.92
N ALA A 249 -10.12 12.67 -6.82
CA ALA A 249 -9.64 11.70 -5.84
C ALA A 249 -9.42 10.31 -6.45
N LEU A 250 -10.30 9.89 -7.36
CA LEU A 250 -10.16 8.61 -8.06
C LEU A 250 -9.06 8.62 -9.13
N ASN A 251 -8.83 9.76 -9.80
CA ASN A 251 -7.70 9.93 -10.72
C ASN A 251 -6.36 9.89 -9.95
N ASP A 252 -6.26 10.68 -8.87
CA ASP A 252 -5.07 10.76 -8.03
C ASP A 252 -4.76 9.44 -7.31
N ALA A 253 -5.76 8.59 -7.08
CA ALA A 253 -5.55 7.26 -6.52
C ALA A 253 -4.59 6.41 -7.37
N MET A 254 -4.56 6.59 -8.70
CA MET A 254 -3.63 5.85 -9.56
C MET A 254 -2.16 6.10 -9.20
N ASN A 255 -1.82 7.31 -8.71
CA ASN A 255 -0.47 7.64 -8.26
C ASN A 255 0.00 6.75 -7.10
N ILE A 256 -0.93 6.29 -6.25
CA ILE A 256 -0.63 5.35 -5.15
C ILE A 256 -0.06 4.04 -5.71
N GLY A 257 -0.68 3.52 -6.78
CA GLY A 257 -0.23 2.29 -7.45
C GLY A 257 1.11 2.48 -8.16
N VAL A 258 1.24 3.52 -8.98
CA VAL A 258 2.45 3.79 -9.79
C VAL A 258 3.70 3.94 -8.93
N GLN A 259 3.56 4.51 -7.74
CA GLN A 259 4.67 4.78 -6.83
C GLN A 259 4.97 3.62 -5.86
N SER A 260 4.25 2.51 -5.96
CA SER A 260 4.37 1.36 -5.06
C SER A 260 5.26 0.26 -5.63
N LEU A 261 5.98 -0.44 -4.75
CA LEU A 261 6.70 -1.68 -5.10
C LEU A 261 5.75 -2.86 -5.36
N VAL A 262 4.50 -2.76 -4.89
CA VAL A 262 3.41 -3.72 -5.11
C VAL A 262 2.15 -2.98 -5.61
N PRO A 263 2.14 -2.50 -6.87
CA PRO A 263 1.16 -1.55 -7.40
C PRO A 263 -0.30 -1.98 -7.20
N GLY A 264 -0.65 -3.17 -7.67
CA GLY A 264 -2.04 -3.64 -7.63
C GLY A 264 -2.57 -3.87 -6.23
N LEU A 265 -1.75 -4.44 -5.33
CA LEU A 265 -2.18 -4.66 -3.93
C LEU A 265 -2.31 -3.34 -3.17
N HIS A 266 -1.36 -2.43 -3.32
CA HIS A 266 -1.39 -1.14 -2.62
C HIS A 266 -2.60 -0.31 -3.07
N LEU A 267 -2.83 -0.22 -4.38
CA LEU A 267 -4.00 0.49 -4.89
C LEU A 267 -5.31 -0.20 -4.48
N TRP A 268 -5.37 -1.53 -4.50
CA TRP A 268 -6.54 -2.27 -4.04
C TRP A 268 -6.82 -2.00 -2.55
N LEU A 269 -5.79 -2.01 -1.70
CA LEU A 269 -5.93 -1.66 -0.28
C LEU A 269 -6.41 -0.21 -0.11
N ALA A 270 -5.80 0.74 -0.81
CA ALA A 270 -6.19 2.13 -0.78
C ALA A 270 -7.66 2.32 -1.19
N TYR A 271 -8.05 1.75 -2.33
CA TYR A 271 -9.39 1.85 -2.90
C TYR A 271 -10.48 1.23 -1.99
N ASN A 272 -10.16 0.16 -1.26
CA ASN A 272 -11.13 -0.53 -0.40
C ASN A 272 -11.10 -0.07 1.07
N LEU A 273 -10.00 0.50 1.57
CA LEU A 273 -9.86 0.85 2.99
C LEU A 273 -9.93 2.36 3.26
N MET A 274 -9.45 3.20 2.33
CA MET A 274 -9.43 4.66 2.55
C MET A 274 -10.86 5.24 2.51
N PRO A 275 -11.33 5.93 3.57
CA PRO A 275 -12.68 6.48 3.61
C PRO A 275 -12.98 7.45 2.46
N SER A 276 -12.02 8.31 2.10
CA SER A 276 -12.16 9.28 1.00
C SER A 276 -12.39 8.62 -0.36
N LEU A 277 -11.62 7.57 -0.68
CA LEU A 277 -11.76 6.83 -1.94
C LEU A 277 -13.05 6.01 -1.99
N ARG A 278 -13.48 5.44 -0.85
CA ARG A 278 -14.79 4.77 -0.76
C ARG A 278 -15.95 5.72 -0.99
N ALA A 279 -15.92 6.90 -0.36
CA ALA A 279 -16.94 7.92 -0.57
C ALA A 279 -16.97 8.41 -2.03
N ALA A 280 -15.79 8.67 -2.62
CA ALA A 280 -15.66 9.05 -4.02
C ALA A 280 -16.20 7.95 -4.97
N ARG A 281 -15.91 6.68 -4.70
CA ARG A 281 -16.45 5.54 -5.44
C ARG A 281 -17.97 5.47 -5.36
N SER A 282 -18.55 5.58 -4.16
CA SER A 282 -20.00 5.51 -3.98
C SER A 282 -20.71 6.64 -4.71
N LEU A 283 -20.16 7.88 -4.64
CA LEU A 283 -20.71 9.01 -5.38
C LEU A 283 -20.61 8.79 -6.90
N LYS A 284 -19.44 8.32 -7.38
CA LYS A 284 -19.23 7.98 -8.79
C LYS A 284 -20.27 6.97 -9.29
N GLU A 285 -20.43 5.86 -8.57
CA GLU A 285 -21.35 4.79 -8.95
C GLU A 285 -22.81 5.30 -8.94
N ALA A 286 -23.21 6.11 -7.96
CA ALA A 286 -24.54 6.69 -7.90
C ALA A 286 -24.84 7.62 -9.09
N VAL A 287 -23.93 8.55 -9.41
CA VAL A 287 -24.12 9.52 -10.51
C VAL A 287 -24.15 8.82 -11.87
N ILE A 288 -23.21 7.91 -12.14
CA ILE A 288 -23.20 7.18 -13.42
C ILE A 288 -24.47 6.35 -13.61
N GLN A 289 -24.96 5.68 -12.55
CA GLN A 289 -26.20 4.90 -12.63
C GLN A 289 -27.42 5.78 -12.87
N ASP A 290 -27.49 6.95 -12.24
CA ASP A 290 -28.58 7.91 -12.45
C ASP A 290 -28.62 8.42 -13.89
N GLU A 291 -27.46 8.80 -14.45
CA GLU A 291 -27.36 9.25 -15.84
C GLU A 291 -27.68 8.15 -16.86
N ILE A 292 -27.25 6.91 -16.60
CA ILE A 292 -27.66 5.77 -17.42
C ILE A 292 -29.19 5.58 -17.38
N LYS A 293 -29.82 5.66 -16.21
CA LYS A 293 -31.28 5.53 -16.09
C LYS A 293 -32.02 6.64 -16.84
N LYS A 294 -31.53 7.88 -16.78
CA LYS A 294 -32.09 8.99 -17.57
C LYS A 294 -31.99 8.73 -19.07
N ALA A 295 -30.85 8.24 -19.55
CA ALA A 295 -30.68 7.87 -20.95
C ALA A 295 -31.61 6.70 -21.35
N ILE A 296 -31.77 5.69 -20.49
CA ILE A 296 -32.72 4.58 -20.73
C ILE A 296 -34.15 5.11 -20.87
N ASN A 297 -34.62 5.95 -19.94
CA ASN A 297 -35.97 6.52 -19.98
C ASN A 297 -36.22 7.38 -21.22
N LYS A 298 -35.19 8.11 -21.65
CA LYS A 298 -35.23 8.91 -22.88
C LYS A 298 -35.43 8.02 -24.11
N PHE A 299 -34.80 6.86 -24.18
CA PHE A 299 -34.94 5.93 -25.30
C PHE A 299 -36.18 5.01 -25.19
N SER A 300 -36.66 4.69 -23.98
CA SER A 300 -37.86 3.86 -23.81
C SER A 300 -39.15 4.57 -24.22
N ASN A 301 -39.20 5.90 -24.09
CA ASN A 301 -40.36 6.70 -24.42
C ASN A 301 -40.43 7.08 -25.91
N GLN A 302 -39.44 6.67 -26.70
CA GLN A 302 -39.34 7.00 -28.13
C GLN A 302 -39.64 5.76 -28.97
N THR A 303 -40.87 5.66 -29.46
CA THR A 303 -41.28 4.69 -30.50
C THR A 303 -40.55 4.89 -31.84
N ASP A 304 -39.80 5.99 -31.99
CA ASP A 304 -39.23 6.48 -33.25
C ASP A 304 -37.69 6.41 -33.34
N LEU A 305 -37.01 5.57 -32.55
CA LEU A 305 -35.60 5.26 -32.81
C LEU A 305 -35.49 4.38 -34.07
N ASN A 306 -35.76 4.98 -35.22
CA ASN A 306 -35.49 4.36 -36.49
C ASN A 306 -33.97 4.35 -36.71
N TRP A 307 -33.33 3.23 -36.39
CA TRP A 307 -31.89 3.01 -36.54
C TRP A 307 -31.39 3.17 -37.98
N GLU A 308 -32.29 3.17 -38.96
CA GLU A 308 -32.00 3.39 -40.37
C GLU A 308 -31.99 4.89 -40.73
N ASP A 309 -32.67 5.74 -39.94
CA ASP A 309 -32.64 7.19 -40.08
C ASP A 309 -31.51 7.80 -39.23
N GLN A 310 -30.35 7.97 -39.87
CA GLN A 310 -29.17 8.61 -39.26
C GLN A 310 -29.43 10.07 -38.84
N GLY A 311 -30.42 10.75 -39.42
CA GLY A 311 -30.80 12.12 -39.06
C GLY A 311 -31.54 12.18 -37.72
N ASN A 312 -32.48 11.25 -37.50
CA ASN A 312 -33.22 11.10 -36.25
C ASN A 312 -32.29 10.67 -35.09
N LEU A 313 -31.41 9.70 -35.34
CA LEU A 313 -30.42 9.25 -34.35
C LEU A 313 -29.51 10.39 -33.88
N LYS A 314 -29.02 11.22 -34.80
CA LYS A 314 -28.16 12.39 -34.49
C LYS A 314 -28.84 13.43 -33.60
N ARG A 315 -30.16 13.64 -33.74
CA ARG A 315 -30.90 14.61 -32.92
C ARG A 315 -30.99 14.18 -31.44
N HIS A 316 -30.92 12.88 -31.18
CA HIS A 316 -31.11 12.32 -29.85
C HIS A 316 -29.80 12.06 -29.10
N MET A 317 -28.67 11.93 -29.80
CA MET A 317 -27.35 11.73 -29.19
C MET A 317 -26.74 13.06 -28.72
N LYS A 318 -26.86 13.38 -27.43
CA LYS A 318 -26.35 14.63 -26.83
C LYS A 318 -25.19 14.41 -25.85
N SER A 319 -24.83 13.17 -25.58
CA SER A 319 -23.75 12.81 -24.66
C SER A 319 -23.12 11.45 -25.02
N ALA A 320 -21.96 11.14 -24.44
CA ALA A 320 -21.35 9.81 -24.60
C ALA A 320 -22.23 8.71 -23.99
N VAL A 321 -22.93 8.99 -22.88
CA VAL A 321 -23.90 8.06 -22.28
C VAL A 321 -24.99 7.71 -23.29
N ASP A 322 -25.59 8.71 -23.95
CA ASP A 322 -26.63 8.47 -24.96
C ASP A 322 -26.12 7.51 -26.06
N ILE A 323 -24.90 7.73 -26.55
CA ILE A 323 -24.28 6.91 -27.61
C ILE A 323 -24.04 5.48 -27.14
N VAL A 324 -23.44 5.31 -25.96
CA VAL A 324 -23.09 3.98 -25.44
C VAL A 324 -24.35 3.15 -25.18
N ILE A 325 -25.39 3.77 -24.62
CA ILE A 325 -26.69 3.12 -24.38
C ILE A 325 -27.36 2.77 -25.71
N ALA A 326 -27.41 3.71 -26.66
CA ALA A 326 -27.96 3.45 -27.98
C ALA A 326 -27.23 2.29 -28.67
N ARG A 327 -25.89 2.28 -28.63
CA ARG A 327 -25.05 1.25 -29.24
C ARG A 327 -25.28 -0.14 -28.64
N GLU A 328 -25.46 -0.21 -27.33
CA GLU A 328 -25.76 -1.47 -26.64
C GLU A 328 -27.15 -1.99 -27.00
N ILE A 329 -28.17 -1.12 -27.12
CA ILE A 329 -29.51 -1.51 -27.58
C ILE A 329 -29.47 -2.08 -29.01
N ASP A 330 -28.82 -1.39 -29.95
CA ASP A 330 -28.72 -1.87 -31.34
C ASP A 330 -27.90 -3.15 -31.46
N SER A 331 -26.80 -3.27 -30.69
CA SER A 331 -26.00 -4.51 -30.67
C SER A 331 -26.80 -5.68 -30.10
N ALA A 332 -27.53 -5.47 -29.01
CA ALA A 332 -28.38 -6.48 -28.41
C ALA A 332 -29.50 -6.93 -29.35
N ARG A 333 -30.12 -5.97 -30.07
CA ARG A 333 -31.12 -6.25 -31.11
C ARG A 333 -30.57 -7.13 -32.23
N LYS A 334 -29.37 -6.79 -32.76
CA LYS A 334 -28.72 -7.55 -33.83
C LYS A 334 -28.28 -8.94 -33.41
N GLU A 335 -27.94 -9.13 -32.14
CA GLU A 335 -27.52 -10.40 -31.56
C GLU A 335 -28.69 -11.21 -30.97
N CYS A 336 -29.93 -10.72 -31.11
CA CYS A 336 -31.15 -11.31 -30.52
C CYS A 336 -31.01 -11.60 -29.01
N ARG A 337 -30.34 -10.70 -28.26
CA ARG A 337 -30.16 -10.78 -26.82
C ARG A 337 -30.82 -9.61 -26.10
N THR A 338 -31.00 -9.73 -24.79
CA THR A 338 -31.42 -8.61 -23.95
C THR A 338 -30.25 -7.62 -23.76
N PRO A 339 -30.50 -6.29 -23.83
CA PRO A 339 -29.46 -5.30 -23.63
C PRO A 339 -29.05 -5.19 -22.15
N GLU A 340 -27.74 -5.14 -21.88
CA GLU A 340 -27.19 -5.07 -20.52
C GLU A 340 -26.76 -3.63 -20.16
N LEU A 341 -27.75 -2.74 -20.06
CA LEU A 341 -27.53 -1.28 -20.00
C LEU A 341 -26.89 -0.78 -18.70
N LEU A 342 -27.16 -1.45 -17.57
CA LEU A 342 -26.59 -1.12 -16.26
C LEU A 342 -25.37 -1.98 -15.89
N SER A 343 -24.80 -2.71 -16.85
CA SER A 343 -23.64 -3.57 -16.62
C SER A 343 -22.43 -2.80 -16.11
N ARG A 344 -21.53 -3.51 -15.41
CA ARG A 344 -20.26 -2.93 -14.97
C ARG A 344 -19.41 -2.45 -16.15
N THR A 345 -19.51 -3.13 -17.28
CA THR A 345 -18.89 -2.74 -18.55
C THR A 345 -19.26 -1.34 -18.98
N VAL A 346 -20.57 -1.04 -19.09
CA VAL A 346 -21.04 0.29 -19.47
C VAL A 346 -20.56 1.35 -18.46
N GLN A 347 -20.67 1.06 -17.17
CA GLN A 347 -20.26 2.00 -16.11
C GLN A 347 -18.75 2.32 -16.12
N ASP A 348 -17.90 1.30 -16.26
CA ASP A 348 -16.44 1.48 -16.25
C ASP A 348 -15.94 2.12 -17.56
N GLU A 349 -16.54 1.78 -18.71
CA GLU A 349 -16.20 2.44 -19.98
C GLU A 349 -16.59 3.92 -19.97
N LEU A 350 -17.76 4.28 -19.44
CA LEU A 350 -18.15 5.68 -19.30
C LEU A 350 -17.25 6.44 -18.31
N PHE A 351 -16.91 5.83 -17.18
CA PHE A 351 -15.98 6.46 -16.23
C PHE A 351 -14.57 6.61 -16.79
N SER A 352 -14.16 5.75 -17.74
CA SER A 352 -12.83 5.79 -18.31
C SER A 352 -12.50 7.11 -19.02
N PHE A 353 -13.51 7.81 -19.57
CA PHE A 353 -13.34 9.13 -20.15
C PHE A 353 -12.83 10.15 -19.11
N MET A 354 -13.29 10.05 -17.85
CA MET A 354 -12.83 10.92 -16.76
C MET A 354 -11.37 10.64 -16.40
N LEU A 355 -10.93 9.39 -16.46
CA LEU A 355 -9.55 9.01 -16.16
C LEU A 355 -8.57 9.54 -17.20
N ALA A 356 -8.98 9.51 -18.48
CA ALA A 356 -8.18 9.97 -19.61
C ALA A 356 -8.08 11.50 -19.75
N GLY A 357 -8.79 12.27 -18.93
CA GLY A 357 -8.83 13.73 -19.01
C GLY A 357 -7.63 14.45 -18.43
N ASN A 358 -6.92 13.82 -17.50
CA ASN A 358 -5.77 14.43 -16.82
C ASN A 358 -4.59 14.66 -17.78
N GLU A 359 -4.43 13.77 -18.76
CA GLU A 359 -3.43 13.90 -19.82
C GLU A 359 -3.70 15.12 -20.70
N ILE A 360 -4.97 15.44 -20.98
CA ILE A 360 -5.35 16.61 -21.77
C ILE A 360 -5.10 17.90 -20.98
N PHE A 361 -5.46 17.94 -19.69
CA PHE A 361 -5.08 19.02 -18.79
C PHE A 361 -3.56 19.29 -18.84
N THR A 362 -2.76 18.23 -18.70
CA THR A 362 -1.30 18.31 -18.68
C THR A 362 -0.75 18.84 -20.00
N LEU A 363 -1.27 18.35 -21.14
CA LEU A 363 -0.89 18.82 -22.46
C LEU A 363 -1.22 20.31 -22.65
N THR A 364 -2.43 20.72 -22.29
CA THR A 364 -2.87 22.13 -22.38
C THR A 364 -2.01 23.05 -21.51
N ALA A 365 -1.72 22.65 -20.26
CA ALA A 365 -0.87 23.41 -19.36
C ALA A 365 0.55 23.59 -19.90
N TRP A 366 1.17 22.52 -20.42
CA TRP A 366 2.48 22.60 -21.06
C TRP A 366 2.47 23.44 -22.33
N THR A 367 1.45 23.29 -23.17
CA THR A 367 1.30 24.08 -24.40
C THR A 367 1.27 25.58 -24.08
N LEU A 368 0.46 25.99 -23.10
CA LEU A 368 0.42 27.38 -22.64
C LEU A 368 1.77 27.84 -22.08
N LYS A 369 2.45 26.97 -21.31
CA LYS A 369 3.80 27.27 -20.79
C LYS A 369 4.81 27.48 -21.92
N PHE A 370 4.83 26.65 -22.94
CA PHE A 370 5.71 26.84 -24.10
C PHE A 370 5.40 28.13 -24.84
N LEU A 371 4.12 28.46 -25.05
CA LEU A 371 3.72 29.70 -25.72
C LEU A 371 4.08 30.96 -24.93
N THR A 372 4.05 30.92 -23.59
CA THR A 372 4.50 32.06 -22.75
C THR A 372 6.01 32.31 -22.85
N THR A 373 6.80 31.28 -23.15
CA THR A 373 8.27 31.34 -23.23
C THR A 373 8.78 31.52 -24.66
N HIS A 374 7.96 31.19 -25.66
CA HIS A 374 8.30 31.27 -27.10
C HIS A 374 7.36 32.24 -27.82
N GLN A 375 7.53 33.55 -27.57
CA GLN A 375 6.66 34.60 -28.12
C GLN A 375 6.63 34.62 -29.65
N ASN A 376 7.74 34.27 -30.32
CA ASN A 376 7.78 34.15 -31.79
C ASN A 376 6.84 33.05 -32.31
N VAL A 377 6.79 31.89 -31.64
CA VAL A 377 5.85 30.81 -31.98
C VAL A 377 4.43 31.26 -31.72
N GLN A 378 4.18 31.94 -30.59
CA GLN A 378 2.86 32.48 -30.26
C GLN A 378 2.36 33.47 -31.32
N LYS A 379 3.24 34.34 -31.82
CA LYS A 379 2.94 35.29 -32.89
C LYS A 379 2.56 34.56 -34.18
N LYS A 380 3.38 33.62 -34.66
CA LYS A 380 3.11 32.83 -35.88
C LYS A 380 1.79 32.06 -35.81
N VAL A 381 1.52 31.42 -34.67
CA VAL A 381 0.23 30.73 -34.44
C VAL A 381 -0.94 31.70 -34.50
N ARG A 382 -0.81 32.88 -33.87
CA ARG A 382 -1.88 33.88 -33.86
C ARG A 382 -2.14 34.45 -35.25
N GLU A 383 -1.09 34.70 -36.02
CA GLU A 383 -1.18 35.18 -37.41
C GLU A 383 -1.89 34.14 -38.29
N GLU A 384 -1.47 32.88 -38.25
CA GLU A 384 -2.09 31.78 -39.03
C GLU A 384 -3.58 31.61 -38.66
N LEU A 385 -3.91 31.63 -37.37
CA LEU A 385 -5.29 31.52 -36.89
C LEU A 385 -6.15 32.71 -37.33
N ARG A 386 -5.62 33.94 -37.28
CA ARG A 386 -6.36 35.14 -37.72
C ARG A 386 -6.57 35.17 -39.22
N GLU A 387 -5.62 34.68 -39.99
CA GLU A 387 -5.75 34.57 -41.44
C GLU A 387 -6.82 33.53 -41.83
N GLN A 388 -6.74 32.33 -41.26
CA GLN A 388 -7.63 31.22 -41.64
C GLN A 388 -9.02 31.30 -41.01
N CYS A 389 -9.16 31.99 -39.88
CA CYS A 389 -10.46 32.29 -39.26
C CYS A 389 -10.86 33.77 -39.41
N GLY A 390 -10.37 34.45 -40.46
CA GLY A 390 -10.54 35.89 -40.67
C GLY A 390 -11.98 36.38 -40.60
N ALA A 391 -12.93 35.61 -41.16
CA ALA A 391 -14.34 35.97 -41.12
C ALA A 391 -14.91 36.10 -39.70
N ALA A 392 -14.47 35.27 -38.74
CA ALA A 392 -14.89 35.41 -37.34
C ALA A 392 -14.24 36.62 -36.66
N VAL A 393 -12.95 36.84 -36.96
CA VAL A 393 -12.18 37.99 -36.44
C VAL A 393 -12.77 39.31 -36.93
N GLU A 394 -13.16 39.39 -38.20
CA GLU A 394 -13.80 40.57 -38.81
C GLU A 394 -15.17 40.88 -38.19
N ARG A 395 -15.92 39.85 -37.78
CA ARG A 395 -17.19 40.02 -37.04
C ARG A 395 -16.98 40.46 -35.59
N GLY A 396 -15.75 40.40 -35.08
CA GLY A 396 -15.47 40.60 -33.65
C GLY A 396 -15.89 39.42 -32.77
N ASP A 397 -16.20 38.27 -33.38
CA ASP A 397 -16.67 37.07 -32.70
C ASP A 397 -15.54 36.05 -32.49
N ALA A 398 -15.77 35.12 -31.56
CA ALA A 398 -14.94 33.93 -31.44
C ALA A 398 -15.27 32.94 -32.58
N PRO A 399 -14.29 32.28 -33.21
CA PRO A 399 -14.57 31.30 -34.26
C PRO A 399 -15.35 30.10 -33.71
N THR A 400 -16.27 29.62 -34.52
CA THR A 400 -17.08 28.44 -34.23
C THR A 400 -16.25 27.16 -34.33
N VAL A 401 -16.77 26.07 -33.73
CA VAL A 401 -16.17 24.73 -33.85
C VAL A 401 -15.97 24.33 -35.31
N SER A 402 -16.95 24.61 -36.17
CA SER A 402 -16.88 24.26 -37.60
C SER A 402 -15.79 25.03 -38.32
N GLU A 403 -15.66 26.34 -38.07
CA GLU A 403 -14.61 27.18 -38.66
C GLU A 403 -13.20 26.71 -38.24
N ILE A 404 -13.02 26.36 -36.96
CA ILE A 404 -11.73 25.84 -36.46
C ILE A 404 -11.40 24.47 -37.10
N MET A 405 -12.39 23.60 -37.25
CA MET A 405 -12.19 22.26 -37.81
C MET A 405 -11.88 22.26 -39.30
N SER A 406 -12.46 23.19 -40.07
CA SER A 406 -12.23 23.29 -41.51
C SER A 406 -10.97 24.09 -41.89
N ALA A 407 -10.42 24.88 -40.96
CA ALA A 407 -9.23 25.69 -41.20
C ALA A 407 -7.96 24.83 -41.44
N ARG A 408 -7.20 25.18 -42.49
CA ARG A 408 -5.88 24.60 -42.79
C ARG A 408 -4.82 25.30 -41.95
N LEU A 409 -4.40 24.66 -40.85
CA LEU A 409 -3.53 25.27 -39.83
C LEU A 409 -2.22 24.47 -39.62
N PRO A 410 -1.35 24.36 -40.64
CA PRO A 410 -0.16 23.50 -40.58
C PRO A 410 0.83 23.90 -39.48
N TYR A 411 1.09 25.20 -39.25
CA TYR A 411 2.01 25.64 -38.21
C TYR A 411 1.45 25.40 -36.80
N PHE A 412 0.15 25.64 -36.62
CA PHE A 412 -0.55 25.34 -35.39
C PHE A 412 -0.59 23.83 -35.07
N GLU A 413 -0.84 22.98 -36.06
CA GLU A 413 -0.80 21.51 -35.89
C GLU A 413 0.61 21.04 -35.52
N ALA A 414 1.63 21.61 -36.16
CA ALA A 414 3.03 21.39 -35.81
C ALA A 414 3.34 21.82 -34.36
N MET A 415 2.79 22.94 -33.89
CA MET A 415 2.95 23.43 -32.52
C MET A 415 2.30 22.49 -31.50
N ILE A 416 1.12 21.94 -31.79
CA ILE A 416 0.46 20.95 -30.92
C ILE A 416 1.26 19.65 -30.84
N GLU A 417 1.76 19.14 -31.97
CA GLU A 417 2.58 17.92 -31.98
C GLU A 417 3.90 18.16 -31.24
N GLU A 418 4.53 19.32 -31.42
CA GLU A 418 5.75 19.69 -30.67
C GLU A 418 5.49 19.87 -29.18
N SER A 419 4.32 20.38 -28.80
CA SER A 419 3.89 20.47 -27.39
C SER A 419 3.65 19.09 -26.79
N THR A 420 3.13 18.15 -27.58
CA THR A 420 2.97 16.74 -27.17
C THR A 420 4.34 16.08 -26.96
N ARG A 421 5.30 16.34 -27.85
CA ARG A 421 6.68 15.86 -27.72
C ARG A 421 7.31 16.43 -26.45
N CYS A 422 7.42 17.76 -26.36
CA CYS A 422 8.15 18.44 -25.27
C CYS A 422 7.47 18.32 -23.91
N GLY A 423 6.14 18.33 -23.87
CA GLY A 423 5.36 18.13 -22.65
C GLY A 423 5.46 16.71 -22.09
N SER A 424 5.87 15.73 -22.91
CA SER A 424 6.15 14.34 -22.52
C SER A 424 5.06 13.71 -21.64
N VAL A 425 3.78 13.97 -21.95
CA VAL A 425 2.62 13.54 -21.14
C VAL A 425 2.60 12.02 -20.90
N THR A 426 3.11 11.24 -21.85
CA THR A 426 3.39 9.81 -21.66
C THR A 426 4.88 9.58 -21.91
N GLN A 427 5.63 9.21 -20.86
CA GLN A 427 7.08 9.00 -20.94
C GLN A 427 7.47 7.64 -21.55
N THR A 428 6.64 6.61 -21.36
CA THR A 428 6.91 5.26 -21.88
C THR A 428 5.63 4.54 -22.33
N ASN A 429 5.74 3.75 -23.40
CA ASN A 429 4.74 2.76 -23.77
C ASN A 429 5.12 1.38 -23.22
N ILE A 430 4.17 0.62 -22.67
CA ILE A 430 4.47 -0.68 -22.03
C ILE A 430 3.72 -1.83 -22.69
N ARG A 431 4.42 -2.93 -22.97
CA ARG A 431 3.87 -4.19 -23.48
C ARG A 431 4.47 -5.39 -22.75
N THR A 432 3.76 -6.51 -22.74
CA THR A 432 4.31 -7.80 -22.28
C THR A 432 4.56 -8.70 -23.49
N THR A 433 5.68 -9.43 -23.50
CA THR A 433 5.95 -10.46 -24.52
C THR A 433 5.00 -11.66 -24.37
N MET A 434 4.44 -12.12 -25.49
CA MET A 434 3.49 -13.24 -25.54
C MET A 434 4.15 -14.57 -25.91
N GLN A 435 5.37 -14.49 -26.45
CA GLN A 435 6.28 -15.59 -26.77
C GLN A 435 7.72 -15.11 -26.55
N ASP A 436 8.68 -16.01 -26.71
CA ASP A 436 10.08 -15.62 -26.78
C ASP A 436 10.30 -14.83 -28.08
N VAL A 437 10.93 -13.67 -28.00
CA VAL A 437 11.03 -12.72 -29.11
C VAL A 437 12.44 -12.15 -29.21
N ASN A 438 12.90 -11.93 -30.44
CA ASN A 438 14.13 -11.18 -30.68
C ASN A 438 13.82 -9.67 -30.74
N ILE A 439 14.56 -8.87 -29.98
CA ILE A 439 14.54 -7.40 -30.05
C ILE A 439 15.98 -6.92 -30.24
N LEU A 440 16.28 -6.38 -31.42
CA LEU A 440 17.61 -5.88 -31.79
C LEU A 440 18.75 -6.88 -31.50
N GLY A 441 18.54 -8.16 -31.80
CA GLY A 441 19.53 -9.24 -31.58
C GLY A 441 19.50 -9.87 -30.19
N HIS A 442 18.65 -9.37 -29.28
CA HIS A 442 18.51 -9.91 -27.93
C HIS A 442 17.27 -10.81 -27.81
N MET A 443 17.47 -12.03 -27.34
CA MET A 443 16.37 -12.96 -27.04
C MET A 443 15.72 -12.60 -25.71
N VAL A 444 14.49 -12.08 -25.79
CA VAL A 444 13.66 -11.73 -24.63
C VAL A 444 12.63 -12.83 -24.37
N PRO A 445 12.61 -13.44 -23.17
CA PRO A 445 11.65 -14.50 -22.86
C PRO A 445 10.19 -14.01 -22.84
N LYS A 446 9.25 -14.93 -23.06
CA LYS A 446 7.82 -14.75 -22.85
C LYS A 446 7.50 -14.19 -21.47
N HIS A 447 6.47 -13.37 -21.37
CA HIS A 447 6.00 -12.72 -20.14
C HIS A 447 6.97 -11.73 -19.51
N THR A 448 7.76 -11.05 -20.33
CA THR A 448 8.67 -9.97 -19.93
C THR A 448 8.03 -8.62 -20.28
N GLU A 449 8.11 -7.65 -19.37
CA GLU A 449 7.64 -6.29 -19.61
C GLU A 449 8.67 -5.52 -20.44
N ILE A 450 8.18 -4.87 -21.50
CA ILE A 450 8.93 -4.06 -22.44
C ILE A 450 8.45 -2.62 -22.31
N LEU A 451 9.34 -1.71 -21.90
CA LEU A 451 9.07 -0.29 -21.82
C LEU A 451 9.78 0.40 -22.98
N MET A 452 9.02 1.05 -23.85
CA MET A 452 9.52 1.81 -24.97
C MET A 452 9.52 3.29 -24.63
N LEU A 453 10.69 3.93 -24.71
CA LEU A 453 10.84 5.33 -24.28
C LEU A 453 10.23 6.28 -25.32
N ASN A 454 9.49 7.28 -24.84
CA ASN A 454 9.03 8.41 -25.65
C ASN A 454 9.92 9.64 -25.44
N ASN A 455 10.56 9.74 -24.26
CA ASN A 455 11.40 10.86 -23.84
C ASN A 455 12.92 10.61 -23.95
N GLY A 456 13.33 9.54 -24.64
CA GLY A 456 14.71 9.07 -24.72
C GLY A 456 15.50 9.54 -25.94
N PRO A 457 16.61 8.86 -26.25
CA PRO A 457 17.35 8.99 -27.50
C PRO A 457 16.44 8.93 -28.74
N GLY A 458 16.71 9.79 -29.73
CA GLY A 458 15.90 9.96 -30.92
C GLY A 458 14.70 10.90 -30.77
N SER A 459 14.24 11.19 -29.55
CA SER A 459 13.14 12.14 -29.30
C SER A 459 13.62 13.47 -28.72
N PHE A 460 14.46 13.43 -27.68
CA PHE A 460 15.00 14.62 -26.99
C PHE A 460 16.52 14.70 -27.05
N MET A 461 17.15 13.66 -27.59
CA MET A 461 18.58 13.44 -27.55
C MET A 461 19.01 12.76 -28.84
N PRO A 462 20.29 12.84 -29.23
CA PRO A 462 20.78 12.11 -30.39
C PRO A 462 20.36 10.63 -30.35
N PRO A 463 19.89 10.04 -31.46
CA PRO A 463 19.56 8.63 -31.51
C PRO A 463 20.80 7.77 -31.24
N LEU A 464 20.60 6.63 -30.58
CA LEU A 464 21.66 5.64 -30.39
C LEU A 464 21.92 4.88 -31.70
N THR A 465 23.15 4.42 -31.88
CA THR A 465 23.50 3.63 -33.07
C THR A 465 22.91 2.22 -32.94
N VAL A 466 22.21 1.77 -33.98
CA VAL A 466 21.60 0.44 -34.05
C VAL A 466 22.05 -0.22 -35.34
N ASP A 467 22.57 -1.44 -35.25
CA ASP A 467 22.90 -2.28 -36.40
C ASP A 467 21.61 -2.69 -37.13
N GLU A 468 21.48 -2.30 -38.39
CA GLU A 468 20.29 -2.57 -39.21
C GLU A 468 20.05 -4.08 -39.38
N GLU A 469 21.09 -4.92 -39.37
CA GLU A 469 20.92 -6.37 -39.51
C GLU A 469 20.23 -7.01 -38.31
N LYS A 470 20.33 -6.38 -37.13
CA LYS A 470 19.68 -6.86 -35.90
C LYS A 470 18.19 -6.50 -35.83
N ARG A 471 17.70 -5.64 -36.71
CA ARG A 471 16.28 -5.24 -36.74
C ARG A 471 15.41 -6.37 -37.29
N SER A 472 14.14 -6.39 -36.89
CA SER A 472 13.15 -7.29 -37.49
C SER A 472 12.92 -6.95 -38.96
N GLU A 473 12.48 -7.92 -39.76
CA GLU A 473 12.13 -7.70 -41.17
C GLU A 473 11.02 -6.63 -41.34
N SER A 474 10.05 -6.60 -40.42
CA SER A 474 9.01 -5.57 -40.39
C SER A 474 9.57 -4.16 -40.11
N SER A 475 10.56 -4.06 -39.23
CA SER A 475 11.28 -2.82 -38.92
C SER A 475 12.12 -2.39 -40.13
N LYS A 476 12.88 -3.31 -40.77
CA LYS A 476 13.64 -3.07 -42.02
C LYS A 476 12.78 -2.50 -43.14
N GLY A 477 11.58 -3.06 -43.38
CA GLY A 477 10.60 -2.56 -44.36
C GLY A 477 10.01 -1.16 -44.09
N THR A 478 10.43 -0.49 -43.02
CA THR A 478 10.07 0.90 -42.70
C THR A 478 11.22 1.89 -42.66
N ALA A 479 12.40 1.46 -43.11
CA ALA A 479 13.53 2.36 -43.30
C ALA A 479 13.08 3.61 -44.08
N GLY A 480 13.43 4.79 -43.58
CA GLY A 480 13.13 6.08 -44.23
C GLY A 480 11.67 6.54 -44.19
N LYS A 481 10.72 5.77 -43.64
CA LYS A 481 9.30 6.19 -43.56
C LYS A 481 9.03 7.22 -42.45
N ILE A 482 9.88 7.25 -41.44
CA ILE A 482 9.88 8.26 -40.38
C ILE A 482 11.10 9.13 -40.60
N GLY A 483 10.87 10.45 -40.71
CA GLY A 483 11.93 11.43 -40.88
C GLY A 483 12.90 11.45 -39.70
N GLN A 484 14.13 11.89 -39.98
CA GLN A 484 15.15 12.10 -38.98
C GLN A 484 15.38 13.60 -38.82
N TRP A 485 15.24 14.10 -37.60
CA TRP A 485 15.53 15.50 -37.29
C TRP A 485 17.03 15.76 -37.19
N ASN A 486 17.39 17.03 -37.34
CA ASN A 486 18.73 17.49 -37.00
C ASN A 486 19.00 17.22 -35.51
N VAL A 487 20.19 16.68 -35.22
CA VAL A 487 20.67 16.37 -33.87
C VAL A 487 20.85 17.63 -33.02
N LYS A 488 21.17 18.77 -33.65
CA LYS A 488 21.27 20.05 -32.96
C LYS A 488 19.87 20.54 -32.56
N GLY A 489 19.71 20.94 -31.31
CA GLY A 489 18.46 21.53 -30.80
C GLY A 489 17.29 20.54 -30.64
N MET A 490 17.54 19.23 -30.53
CA MET A 490 16.48 18.24 -30.28
C MET A 490 15.71 18.46 -28.97
N ARG A 491 16.31 19.15 -27.99
CA ARG A 491 15.62 19.51 -26.74
C ARG A 491 14.79 20.78 -26.87
N ASP A 492 15.05 21.59 -27.88
CA ASP A 492 14.42 22.89 -28.05
C ASP A 492 13.00 22.70 -28.58
N PHE A 493 12.09 23.57 -28.11
CA PHE A 493 10.72 23.62 -28.59
C PHE A 493 10.69 24.33 -29.94
N ASP A 494 10.61 23.54 -31.02
CA ASP A 494 10.65 24.03 -32.40
C ASP A 494 9.58 23.33 -33.23
N PRO A 495 8.43 23.98 -33.46
CA PRO A 495 7.38 23.45 -34.32
C PRO A 495 7.83 23.23 -35.77
N GLU A 496 8.82 23.94 -36.28
CA GLU A 496 9.19 23.89 -37.71
C GLU A 496 9.73 22.52 -38.12
N ARG A 497 10.21 21.71 -37.18
CA ARG A 497 10.66 20.33 -37.43
C ARG A 497 9.58 19.38 -37.94
N TRP A 498 8.31 19.76 -37.79
CA TRP A 498 7.15 19.00 -38.27
C TRP A 498 6.61 19.48 -39.61
N LEU A 499 7.19 20.54 -40.17
CA LEU A 499 6.75 21.14 -41.43
C LEU A 499 7.57 20.62 -42.60
N VAL A 500 6.88 20.26 -43.67
CA VAL A 500 7.49 19.92 -44.96
C VAL A 500 6.85 20.76 -46.05
N LYS A 501 7.55 20.95 -47.15
CA LYS A 501 6.97 21.57 -48.34
C LYS A 501 6.22 20.51 -49.15
N ASP A 502 4.98 20.81 -49.53
CA ASP A 502 4.23 20.00 -50.50
C ASP A 502 4.79 20.17 -51.92
N GLU A 503 4.23 19.43 -52.89
CA GLU A 503 4.65 19.48 -54.29
C GLU A 503 4.50 20.89 -54.89
N GLU A 504 3.59 21.70 -54.36
CA GLU A 504 3.38 23.10 -54.73
C GLU A 504 4.25 24.10 -53.93
N GLY A 505 5.17 23.60 -53.10
CA GLY A 505 6.09 24.41 -52.30
C GLY A 505 5.48 25.07 -51.06
N ARG A 506 4.22 24.78 -50.72
CA ARG A 506 3.53 25.30 -49.53
C ARG A 506 3.90 24.49 -48.30
N LEU A 507 3.97 25.15 -47.16
CA LEU A 507 4.22 24.47 -45.88
C LEU A 507 3.00 23.62 -45.50
N THR A 508 3.27 22.37 -45.13
CA THR A 508 2.30 21.39 -44.66
C THR A 508 2.83 20.70 -43.40
N PHE A 509 1.92 20.36 -42.49
CA PHE A 509 2.25 19.54 -41.34
C PHE A 509 2.44 18.09 -41.80
N ASN A 510 3.63 17.53 -41.56
CA ASN A 510 3.91 16.12 -41.76
C ASN A 510 4.07 15.41 -40.41
N PRO A 511 3.07 14.60 -40.00
CA PRO A 511 3.18 13.84 -38.76
C PRO A 511 4.35 12.86 -38.75
N SER A 512 4.81 12.41 -39.90
CA SER A 512 5.91 11.44 -40.04
C SER A 512 7.28 12.11 -40.14
N ALA A 513 7.38 13.44 -39.96
CA ALA A 513 8.65 14.16 -39.98
C ALA A 513 9.61 13.70 -38.87
N GLY A 514 9.11 13.07 -37.80
CA GLY A 514 9.92 12.40 -36.80
C GLY A 514 9.12 11.42 -35.91
N PRO A 515 9.75 10.89 -34.85
CA PRO A 515 9.15 9.91 -33.95
C PRO A 515 7.89 10.44 -33.25
N ARG A 516 6.77 9.68 -33.31
CA ARG A 516 5.43 10.13 -32.85
C ARG A 516 4.60 9.07 -32.12
N HIS A 517 5.16 8.44 -31.09
CA HIS A 517 4.52 7.35 -30.33
C HIS A 517 4.03 7.77 -28.93
N SER A 518 3.90 9.07 -28.63
CA SER A 518 3.30 9.56 -27.37
C SER A 518 1.88 9.05 -27.14
N PHE A 519 1.10 8.89 -28.22
CA PHE A 519 -0.24 8.27 -28.18
C PHE A 519 -0.22 6.75 -28.49
N GLY A 520 0.96 6.12 -28.47
CA GLY A 520 1.18 4.76 -28.95
C GLY A 520 0.97 4.63 -30.47
N ALA A 521 0.92 3.38 -30.95
CA ALA A 521 0.65 3.05 -32.35
C ALA A 521 -0.13 1.73 -32.47
N GLY A 522 -0.59 1.43 -33.69
CA GLY A 522 -1.27 0.18 -34.02
C GLY A 522 -2.67 0.03 -33.40
N PRO A 523 -3.19 -1.21 -33.27
CA PRO A 523 -4.54 -1.46 -32.76
C PRO A 523 -4.74 -1.02 -31.30
N ARG A 524 -3.64 -0.78 -30.58
CA ARG A 524 -3.60 -0.37 -29.18
C ARG A 524 -3.19 1.09 -28.97
N ALA A 525 -3.16 1.89 -30.04
CA ALA A 525 -3.01 3.34 -29.95
C ALA A 525 -4.13 3.95 -29.08
N CYS A 526 -3.84 5.11 -28.49
CA CYS A 526 -4.76 5.86 -27.64
C CYS A 526 -6.12 6.03 -28.34
N PHE A 527 -7.17 5.54 -27.67
CA PHE A 527 -8.54 5.61 -28.16
C PHE A 527 -9.00 7.06 -28.33
N GLY A 528 -8.69 7.91 -27.35
CA GLY A 528 -9.06 9.32 -27.30
C GLY A 528 -8.16 10.28 -28.09
N ARG A 529 -7.25 9.81 -28.96
CA ARG A 529 -6.31 10.71 -29.67
C ARG A 529 -7.03 11.81 -30.45
N LYS A 530 -8.09 11.46 -31.19
CA LYS A 530 -8.85 12.43 -32.00
C LYS A 530 -9.56 13.46 -31.13
N TRP A 531 -10.08 13.02 -29.99
CA TRP A 531 -10.66 13.90 -28.98
C TRP A 531 -9.63 14.88 -28.44
N ALA A 532 -8.50 14.36 -27.93
CA ALA A 532 -7.45 15.20 -27.33
C ALA A 532 -6.91 16.24 -28.32
N ALA A 533 -6.68 15.84 -29.58
CA ALA A 533 -6.25 16.76 -30.63
C ALA A 533 -7.31 17.86 -30.88
N LEU A 534 -8.60 17.51 -30.94
CA LEU A 534 -9.67 18.48 -31.14
C LEU A 534 -9.83 19.43 -29.94
N GLU A 535 -9.75 18.91 -28.72
CA GLU A 535 -9.86 19.71 -27.49
C GLU A 535 -8.75 20.76 -27.42
N VAL A 536 -7.50 20.33 -27.58
CA VAL A 536 -6.35 21.26 -27.59
C VAL A 536 -6.44 22.24 -28.76
N LYS A 537 -6.88 21.79 -29.94
CA LYS A 537 -7.09 22.66 -31.12
C LYS A 537 -8.12 23.75 -30.83
N ILE A 538 -9.28 23.41 -30.29
CA ILE A 538 -10.33 24.39 -29.94
C ILE A 538 -9.86 25.31 -28.81
N MET A 539 -9.34 24.75 -27.71
CA MET A 539 -8.87 25.53 -26.57
C MET A 539 -7.80 26.54 -26.98
N MET A 540 -6.76 26.09 -27.68
CA MET A 540 -5.65 26.96 -28.07
C MET A 540 -6.08 27.98 -29.12
N ALA A 541 -6.92 27.61 -30.10
CA ALA A 541 -7.41 28.56 -31.10
C ALA A 541 -8.17 29.73 -30.46
N LEU A 542 -9.14 29.43 -29.58
CA LEU A 542 -9.94 30.44 -28.89
C LEU A 542 -9.07 31.32 -27.99
N ILE A 543 -8.23 30.70 -27.15
CA ILE A 543 -7.38 31.47 -26.22
C ILE A 543 -6.38 32.33 -27.01
N ARG A 544 -5.81 31.86 -28.13
CA ARG A 544 -4.84 32.67 -28.92
C ARG A 544 -5.48 33.81 -29.69
N ILE A 545 -6.68 33.61 -30.23
CA ILE A 545 -7.38 34.67 -30.95
C ILE A 545 -7.79 35.78 -29.98
N ILE A 546 -8.31 35.41 -28.81
CA ILE A 546 -8.89 36.34 -27.83
C ILE A 546 -7.83 36.96 -26.91
N MET A 547 -6.84 36.18 -26.45
CA MET A 547 -5.86 36.63 -25.45
C MET A 547 -4.42 36.62 -25.97
N ALA A 548 -3.59 37.53 -25.45
CA ALA A 548 -2.14 37.46 -25.58
C ALA A 548 -1.56 36.93 -24.26
N LEU A 549 -0.54 36.06 -24.30
CA LEU A 549 0.11 35.57 -23.08
C LEU A 549 1.54 36.06 -22.96
N GLY A 550 1.86 36.67 -21.82
CA GLY A 550 3.22 36.90 -21.36
C GLY A 550 3.58 35.96 -20.21
N LEU A 551 4.88 35.67 -20.06
CA LEU A 551 5.39 35.14 -18.81
C LEU A 551 5.52 36.31 -17.83
N GLY A 552 4.88 36.23 -16.67
CA GLY A 552 5.15 37.19 -15.59
C GLY A 552 6.64 37.17 -15.26
N LYS A 553 7.25 38.34 -15.05
CA LYS A 553 8.54 38.42 -14.37
C LYS A 553 8.27 38.02 -12.92
N LEU A 554 8.22 36.73 -12.62
CA LEU A 554 8.34 36.36 -11.23
C LEU A 554 9.72 36.86 -10.79
N LYS A 555 9.76 37.81 -9.85
CA LYS A 555 10.85 37.78 -8.87
C LYS A 555 10.79 36.36 -8.36
N THR A 556 11.75 35.53 -8.79
CA THR A 556 12.00 34.22 -8.19
C THR A 556 11.82 34.43 -6.71
N LEU A 557 10.79 33.81 -6.10
CA LEU A 557 10.44 34.02 -4.71
C LEU A 557 11.73 33.91 -3.91
N GLY A 558 12.23 35.08 -3.53
CA GLY A 558 13.64 35.29 -3.33
C GLY A 558 14.01 34.66 -2.03
N LEU A 559 14.63 33.49 -2.09
CA LEU A 559 15.22 32.79 -0.95
C LEU A 559 14.24 32.47 0.20
N SER A 560 13.07 33.09 0.36
CA SER A 560 12.20 33.06 1.53
C SER A 560 11.22 31.90 1.51
N VAL A 561 10.71 31.50 0.33
CA VAL A 561 9.99 30.22 0.17
C VAL A 561 10.97 29.06 0.07
N LEU A 562 12.19 29.30 -0.41
CA LEU A 562 13.28 28.34 -0.23
C LEU A 562 13.64 28.24 1.26
N ILE A 563 13.64 29.32 2.04
CA ILE A 563 13.89 29.35 3.49
C ILE A 563 12.71 28.76 4.26
N PHE A 564 11.45 28.90 3.81
CA PHE A 564 10.31 28.24 4.45
C PHE A 564 10.29 26.74 4.12
N ALA A 565 10.64 26.35 2.88
CA ALA A 565 10.88 24.95 2.51
C ALA A 565 12.15 24.37 3.19
N ILE A 566 13.18 25.18 3.43
CA ILE A 566 14.41 24.84 4.17
C ILE A 566 14.16 24.88 5.69
N LEU A 567 13.21 25.64 6.22
CA LEU A 567 12.86 25.65 7.65
C LEU A 567 11.90 24.50 7.98
N VAL A 568 11.02 24.13 7.04
CA VAL A 568 10.22 22.90 7.13
C VAL A 568 11.08 21.66 6.85
N ALA A 569 12.10 21.73 5.98
CA ALA A 569 13.11 20.69 5.81
C ALA A 569 14.26 20.77 6.85
N GLY A 570 14.37 21.86 7.60
CA GLY A 570 15.46 22.17 8.53
C GLY A 570 15.32 21.53 9.91
N PHE A 571 14.23 20.80 10.12
CA PHE A 571 14.14 19.80 11.19
C PHE A 571 14.70 18.43 10.78
N ASP A 572 15.16 18.26 9.53
CA ASP A 572 15.90 17.07 9.11
C ASP A 572 17.39 17.44 8.92
N LYS A 573 18.15 17.29 10.00
CA LYS A 573 19.60 17.56 10.07
C LYS A 573 20.36 16.81 8.97
N THR A 574 20.99 17.55 8.06
CA THR A 574 22.39 17.28 7.68
C THR A 574 23.01 18.57 7.13
N ASP A 575 24.02 19.08 7.84
CA ASP A 575 24.97 20.04 7.31
C ASP A 575 26.21 19.25 6.90
N ASP A 576 26.64 19.37 5.65
CA ASP A 576 27.96 18.94 5.22
C ASP A 576 28.36 19.72 3.95
N THR A 577 29.24 20.70 4.12
CA THR A 577 30.43 20.86 3.26
C THR A 577 31.31 22.02 3.74
N LYS A 578 32.27 21.70 4.60
CA LYS A 578 33.67 22.15 4.52
C LYS A 578 34.49 21.55 5.66
N HIS A 579 34.95 20.30 5.47
CA HIS A 579 36.36 19.97 5.69
C HIS A 579 36.71 18.67 4.94
N ARG A 580 37.91 18.71 4.37
CA ARG A 580 38.56 17.69 3.56
C ARG A 580 38.74 16.36 4.31
N PHE A 581 38.61 15.25 3.56
CA PHE A 581 39.43 14.04 3.69
C PHE A 581 39.59 13.43 5.10
N GLN A 582 38.59 12.65 5.55
CA GLN A 582 38.68 11.34 6.22
C GLN A 582 37.33 10.97 6.88
N LEU A 583 36.94 9.69 6.82
CA LEU A 583 35.73 9.06 7.39
C LEU A 583 34.36 9.34 6.71
N HIS A 584 34.06 8.62 5.62
CA HIS A 584 32.70 8.46 5.08
C HIS A 584 32.20 6.99 5.16
N ILE A 585 32.44 6.34 6.31
CA ILE A 585 31.97 4.97 6.64
C ILE A 585 31.04 4.96 7.87
N THR A 586 30.80 6.09 8.52
CA THR A 586 30.21 6.10 9.87
C THR A 586 28.70 6.28 9.89
N GLY A 587 28.08 7.17 9.10
CA GLY A 587 26.64 7.52 9.26
C GLY A 587 25.63 6.37 9.02
N THR A 588 25.75 5.64 7.90
CA THR A 588 24.87 4.49 7.59
C THR A 588 25.16 3.27 8.46
N ARG A 589 26.42 3.10 8.90
CA ARG A 589 26.77 2.09 9.90
C ARG A 589 26.28 2.47 11.29
N ILE A 590 26.27 3.75 11.65
CA ILE A 590 25.71 4.27 12.90
C ILE A 590 24.20 4.11 12.88
N LEU A 591 23.49 4.49 11.81
CA LEU A 591 22.04 4.28 11.72
C LEU A 591 21.68 2.79 11.71
N GLY A 592 22.43 1.97 10.97
CA GLY A 592 22.29 0.51 11.01
C GLY A 592 22.56 -0.06 12.40
N LEU A 593 23.59 0.44 13.09
CA LEU A 593 23.92 0.08 14.47
C LEU A 593 22.83 0.56 15.43
N LEU A 594 22.26 1.75 15.25
CA LEU A 594 21.16 2.28 16.06
C LEU A 594 19.88 1.48 15.86
N ILE A 595 19.57 1.06 14.62
CA ILE A 595 18.45 0.15 14.33
C ILE A 595 18.70 -1.21 14.96
N VAL A 596 19.91 -1.76 14.84
CA VAL A 596 20.27 -3.03 15.49
C VAL A 596 20.18 -2.90 17.01
N ILE A 597 20.70 -1.82 17.60
CA ILE A 597 20.58 -1.52 19.03
C ILE A 597 19.11 -1.41 19.42
N PHE A 598 18.28 -0.72 18.63
CA PHE A 598 16.85 -0.58 18.88
C PHE A 598 16.12 -1.93 18.82
N VAL A 599 16.40 -2.74 17.81
CA VAL A 599 15.82 -4.08 17.63
C VAL A 599 16.26 -5.02 18.74
N VAL A 600 17.54 -5.03 19.08
CA VAL A 600 18.11 -5.90 20.13
C VAL A 600 17.61 -5.48 21.51
N SER A 601 17.58 -4.17 21.80
CA SER A 601 17.10 -3.64 23.10
C SER A 601 15.60 -3.82 23.30
N ASN A 602 14.82 -3.98 22.22
CA ASN A 602 13.37 -4.17 22.26
C ASN A 602 12.90 -5.51 21.68
N PHE A 603 13.79 -6.49 21.56
CA PHE A 603 13.49 -7.77 20.91
C PHE A 603 12.25 -8.46 21.51
N LYS A 604 12.12 -8.40 22.84
CA LYS A 604 10.98 -8.96 23.60
C LYS A 604 9.61 -8.40 23.16
N SER A 605 9.57 -7.14 22.71
CA SER A 605 8.35 -6.42 22.30
C SER A 605 8.09 -6.44 20.80
N MET A 606 8.94 -7.10 20.02
CA MET A 606 8.76 -7.19 18.57
C MET A 606 7.55 -8.05 18.19
N PRO A 607 6.92 -7.81 17.02
CA PRO A 607 5.78 -8.60 16.56
C PRO A 607 6.07 -10.11 16.60
N PHE A 608 5.08 -10.90 17.02
CA PHE A 608 5.12 -12.36 17.18
C PHE A 608 6.06 -12.92 18.27
N VAL A 609 6.96 -12.12 18.87
CA VAL A 609 7.89 -12.63 19.90
C VAL A 609 7.16 -13.08 21.16
N TRP A 610 6.09 -12.38 21.58
CA TRP A 610 5.23 -12.85 22.68
C TRP A 610 4.66 -14.26 22.41
N THR A 611 4.12 -14.49 21.20
CA THR A 611 3.56 -15.79 20.81
C THR A 611 4.64 -16.88 20.82
N LEU A 612 5.83 -16.57 20.31
CA LEU A 612 6.97 -17.49 20.32
C LEU A 612 7.40 -17.85 21.75
N ARG A 613 7.45 -16.89 22.67
CA ARG A 613 7.82 -17.14 24.07
C ARG A 613 6.82 -18.06 24.77
N VAL A 614 5.53 -17.80 24.64
CA VAL A 614 4.48 -18.65 25.23
C VAL A 614 4.51 -20.07 24.63
N LEU A 615 4.60 -20.20 23.31
CA LEU A 615 4.67 -21.50 22.64
C LEU A 615 5.98 -22.24 22.97
N TYR A 616 7.10 -21.52 23.06
CA TYR A 616 8.37 -22.08 23.49
C TYR A 616 8.26 -22.64 24.90
N THR A 617 7.72 -21.90 25.86
CA THR A 617 7.54 -22.37 27.23
C THR A 617 6.70 -23.64 27.33
N ILE A 618 5.57 -23.69 26.61
CA ILE A 618 4.71 -24.88 26.58
C ILE A 618 5.45 -26.06 25.93
N SER A 619 6.06 -25.84 24.76
CA SER A 619 6.79 -26.88 24.02
C SER A 619 8.04 -27.35 24.77
N TYR A 620 8.69 -26.46 25.52
CA TYR A 620 9.87 -26.75 26.31
C TYR A 620 9.55 -27.80 27.36
N HIS A 621 8.49 -27.60 28.14
CA HIS A 621 8.12 -28.53 29.22
C HIS A 621 7.38 -29.78 28.72
N THR A 622 6.72 -29.72 27.57
CA THR A 622 5.89 -30.84 27.08
C THR A 622 6.58 -31.73 26.05
N VAL A 623 7.38 -31.15 25.15
CA VAL A 623 7.99 -31.81 23.99
C VAL A 623 9.52 -31.87 24.09
N LEU A 624 10.18 -30.71 24.15
CA LEU A 624 11.65 -30.60 24.06
C LEU A 624 12.34 -31.21 25.28
N ARG A 625 11.82 -30.89 26.46
CA ARG A 625 12.26 -31.40 27.75
C ARG A 625 11.04 -31.70 28.59
N LYS A 626 10.62 -32.94 28.47
CA LYS A 626 9.50 -33.50 29.23
C LYS A 626 9.73 -33.29 30.73
N SER A 627 8.86 -32.52 31.38
CA SER A 627 8.94 -32.34 32.84
C SER A 627 8.83 -33.70 33.57
N PRO A 628 9.58 -33.89 34.67
CA PRO A 628 9.54 -35.11 35.45
C PRO A 628 8.18 -35.29 36.14
N GLN A 629 7.87 -36.53 36.54
CA GLN A 629 6.73 -36.79 37.41
C GLN A 629 7.03 -36.21 38.79
N LEU A 630 6.13 -35.36 39.29
CA LEU A 630 6.28 -34.70 40.60
C LEU A 630 5.29 -35.33 41.59
N GLY A 631 5.67 -35.34 42.86
CA GLY A 631 4.79 -35.74 43.96
C GLY A 631 4.11 -34.55 44.65
N PRO A 632 3.28 -34.81 45.67
CA PRO A 632 2.50 -33.79 46.38
C PRO A 632 3.30 -32.61 46.96
N LYS A 633 4.58 -32.82 47.31
CA LYS A 633 5.49 -31.77 47.81
C LYS A 633 5.71 -30.62 46.83
N ALA A 634 5.50 -30.84 45.52
CA ALA A 634 5.73 -29.83 44.50
C ALA A 634 4.52 -28.91 44.25
N LEU A 635 3.30 -29.30 44.68
CA LEU A 635 2.05 -28.65 44.28
C LEU A 635 2.01 -27.14 44.59
N PHE A 636 2.47 -26.75 45.78
CA PHE A 636 2.44 -25.37 46.26
C PHE A 636 3.77 -24.64 46.13
N LYS A 637 4.80 -25.29 45.58
CA LYS A 637 6.12 -24.67 45.42
C LYS A 637 6.09 -23.68 44.24
N PRO A 638 6.81 -22.55 44.33
CA PRO A 638 6.87 -21.60 43.24
C PRO A 638 7.79 -22.06 42.10
N ILE A 639 7.42 -21.66 40.88
CA ILE A 639 8.31 -21.63 39.73
C ILE A 639 8.83 -20.21 39.54
N ILE A 640 10.11 -20.07 39.21
CA ILE A 640 10.76 -18.76 39.06
C ILE A 640 11.01 -18.53 37.57
N ALA A 641 10.42 -17.48 37.00
CA ALA A 641 10.69 -17.05 35.63
C ALA A 641 11.29 -15.63 35.64
N THR A 642 12.43 -15.43 34.98
CA THR A 642 13.03 -14.08 34.90
C THR A 642 12.46 -13.32 33.70
N THR A 643 12.34 -11.99 33.75
CA THR A 643 11.99 -11.14 32.60
C THR A 643 12.66 -9.76 32.74
N SER A 644 12.73 -9.00 31.65
CA SER A 644 13.24 -7.62 31.64
C SER A 644 12.23 -6.66 31.01
N THR A 645 12.28 -5.39 31.37
CA THR A 645 11.40 -4.34 30.82
C THR A 645 12.11 -3.58 29.69
N PRO A 646 11.92 -3.92 28.41
CA PRO A 646 12.45 -3.13 27.29
C PRO A 646 11.81 -1.74 27.22
N LEU A 647 12.41 -0.84 26.43
CA LEU A 647 11.94 0.53 26.29
C LEU A 647 10.51 0.63 25.71
N LEU A 648 10.13 -0.30 24.82
CA LEU A 648 8.76 -0.34 24.28
C LEU A 648 7.70 -0.85 25.28
N GLU A 649 8.11 -1.35 26.45
CA GLU A 649 7.20 -1.75 27.52
C GLU A 649 7.01 -0.67 28.60
N VAL A 650 7.73 0.45 28.53
CA VAL A 650 7.52 1.57 29.45
C VAL A 650 6.45 2.53 28.95
N ASP A 651 5.71 3.11 29.88
CA ASP A 651 4.75 4.17 29.62
C ASP A 651 5.42 5.56 29.61
N TYR A 652 4.60 6.60 29.49
CA TYR A 652 5.06 7.99 29.47
C TYR A 652 5.64 8.47 30.82
N TYR A 653 5.46 7.71 31.91
CA TYR A 653 6.12 7.94 33.20
C TYR A 653 7.46 7.18 33.32
N LEU A 654 7.95 6.56 32.25
CA LEU A 654 9.20 5.79 32.20
C LEU A 654 9.22 4.54 33.09
N HIS A 655 8.04 4.03 33.44
CA HIS A 655 7.87 2.78 34.18
C HIS A 655 7.12 1.75 33.36
N LYS A 656 7.28 0.47 33.71
CA LYS A 656 6.61 -0.64 33.02
C LYS A 656 5.10 -0.39 32.97
N SER A 657 4.56 -0.28 31.77
CA SER A 657 3.13 -0.06 31.55
C SER A 657 2.31 -1.21 32.15
N ASN A 658 1.23 -0.87 32.85
CA ASN A 658 0.34 -1.83 33.53
C ASN A 658 -0.15 -2.95 32.59
N SER A 659 -0.38 -2.65 31.30
CA SER A 659 -0.84 -3.63 30.32
C SER A 659 0.24 -4.67 29.96
N THR A 660 1.52 -4.31 30.08
CA THR A 660 2.63 -5.19 29.70
C THR A 660 3.00 -6.21 30.79
N TYR A 661 2.46 -6.07 32.01
CA TYR A 661 2.56 -7.11 33.04
C TYR A 661 1.84 -8.39 32.62
N PHE A 662 0.71 -8.29 31.92
CA PHE A 662 -0.05 -9.46 31.48
C PHE A 662 0.73 -10.32 30.48
N ALA A 663 1.50 -9.69 29.59
CA ALA A 663 2.35 -10.41 28.64
C ALA A 663 3.44 -11.26 29.35
N ASP A 664 3.99 -10.76 30.45
CA ASP A 664 4.96 -11.50 31.26
C ASP A 664 4.28 -12.56 32.14
N LEU A 665 3.11 -12.24 32.71
CA LEU A 665 2.28 -13.19 33.45
C LEU A 665 1.90 -14.41 32.60
N ASP A 666 1.59 -14.25 31.32
CA ASP A 666 1.30 -15.37 30.42
C ASP A 666 2.47 -16.36 30.35
N VAL A 667 3.70 -15.86 30.21
CA VAL A 667 4.90 -16.70 30.13
C VAL A 667 5.19 -17.38 31.48
N GLY A 668 5.14 -16.63 32.59
CA GLY A 668 5.39 -17.18 33.93
C GLY A 668 4.39 -18.29 34.31
N ARG A 669 3.10 -18.07 34.03
CA ARG A 669 2.03 -19.05 34.31
C ARG A 669 2.08 -20.22 33.35
N ALA A 670 2.44 -20.01 32.09
CA ALA A 670 2.68 -21.10 31.14
C ALA A 670 3.79 -22.03 31.62
N HIS A 671 4.87 -21.49 32.21
CA HIS A 671 5.92 -22.33 32.80
C HIS A 671 5.36 -23.18 33.94
N LEU A 672 4.60 -22.59 34.87
CA LEU A 672 4.03 -23.31 36.01
C LEU A 672 3.10 -24.43 35.55
N ILE A 673 2.13 -24.08 34.69
CA ILE A 673 1.08 -24.99 34.25
C ILE A 673 1.65 -26.12 33.40
N ALA A 674 2.48 -25.80 32.39
CA ALA A 674 3.06 -26.82 31.52
C ALA A 674 4.03 -27.73 32.27
N TYR A 675 4.67 -27.25 33.34
CA TYR A 675 5.57 -28.06 34.15
C TYR A 675 4.83 -29.00 35.11
N LEU A 676 3.92 -28.45 35.94
CA LEU A 676 3.20 -29.21 36.97
C LEU A 676 2.20 -30.22 36.37
N PHE A 677 1.48 -29.83 35.33
CA PHE A 677 0.31 -30.58 34.87
C PHE A 677 0.56 -31.45 33.64
N ARG A 678 1.81 -31.55 33.17
CA ARG A 678 2.18 -32.29 31.95
C ARG A 678 1.59 -33.71 31.91
N HIS A 679 1.75 -34.47 32.99
CA HIS A 679 1.29 -35.86 33.07
C HIS A 679 -0.23 -35.95 33.10
N GLY A 680 -0.89 -35.10 33.89
CA GLY A 680 -2.36 -34.99 33.91
C GLY A 680 -2.91 -34.63 32.52
N PHE A 681 -2.27 -33.71 31.79
CA PHE A 681 -2.66 -33.36 30.43
C PHE A 681 -2.48 -34.50 29.45
N HIS A 682 -1.40 -35.28 29.57
CA HIS A 682 -1.20 -36.45 28.72
C HIS A 682 -2.30 -37.49 28.93
N ARG A 683 -2.66 -37.79 30.19
CA ARG A 683 -3.73 -38.74 30.52
C ARG A 683 -5.11 -38.23 30.09
N LEU A 684 -5.44 -36.99 30.38
CA LEU A 684 -6.71 -36.37 29.96
C LEU A 684 -6.82 -36.19 28.44
N SER A 685 -5.71 -36.02 27.72
CA SER A 685 -5.73 -36.01 26.25
C SER A 685 -6.08 -37.39 25.65
N ASN A 686 -5.83 -38.46 26.41
CA ASN A 686 -6.19 -39.85 26.09
C ASN A 686 -7.45 -40.32 26.84
N ASN A 687 -8.30 -39.40 27.30
CA ASN A 687 -9.47 -39.70 28.11
C ASN A 687 -10.45 -40.68 27.46
N THR A 688 -10.54 -40.71 26.12
CA THR A 688 -11.38 -41.69 25.40
C THR A 688 -10.99 -43.14 25.66
N LYS A 689 -9.73 -43.39 26.05
CA LYS A 689 -9.23 -44.73 26.41
C LYS A 689 -9.25 -44.97 27.91
N LEU A 690 -8.97 -43.93 28.71
CA LEU A 690 -8.79 -44.05 30.15
C LEU A 690 -10.08 -43.86 30.96
N GLY A 691 -11.13 -43.27 30.38
CA GLY A 691 -12.43 -43.13 31.04
C GLY A 691 -12.44 -42.23 32.27
N ILE A 692 -11.49 -41.30 32.41
CA ILE A 692 -11.31 -40.45 33.60
C ILE A 692 -12.47 -39.46 33.76
N VAL A 693 -12.90 -38.83 32.66
CA VAL A 693 -14.02 -37.87 32.63
C VAL A 693 -15.10 -38.40 31.70
N LEU A 694 -16.28 -38.65 32.24
CA LEU A 694 -17.45 -39.15 31.49
C LEU A 694 -18.36 -37.99 31.08
N ASP A 695 -19.09 -38.17 29.97
CA ASP A 695 -20.14 -37.22 29.57
C ASP A 695 -21.33 -37.39 30.52
N PRO A 696 -21.78 -36.33 31.22
CA PRO A 696 -22.95 -36.42 32.11
C PRO A 696 -24.23 -36.89 31.41
N LYS A 697 -24.34 -36.73 30.08
CA LYS A 697 -25.53 -37.10 29.31
C LYS A 697 -25.50 -38.52 28.77
N THR A 698 -24.32 -39.01 28.37
CA THR A 698 -24.20 -40.31 27.67
C THR A 698 -23.47 -41.37 28.49
N GLY A 699 -22.84 -41.01 29.61
CA GLY A 699 -22.06 -41.92 30.46
C GLY A 699 -20.78 -42.46 29.80
N THR A 700 -20.47 -42.02 28.58
CA THR A 700 -19.29 -42.48 27.82
C THR A 700 -18.08 -41.57 28.05
N PRO A 701 -16.85 -42.10 27.90
CA PRO A 701 -15.63 -41.30 28.02
C PRO A 701 -15.60 -40.10 27.05
N MET A 702 -15.41 -38.90 27.59
CA MET A 702 -15.38 -37.66 26.82
C MET A 702 -14.15 -37.58 25.92
N GLY A 703 -14.36 -37.49 24.60
CA GLY A 703 -13.29 -37.16 23.65
C GLY A 703 -13.20 -35.66 23.34
N GLY A 704 -12.01 -35.18 22.97
CA GLY A 704 -11.77 -33.84 22.41
C GLY A 704 -10.53 -33.13 22.95
N ARG A 705 -10.32 -31.89 22.49
CA ARG A 705 -9.15 -31.09 22.90
C ARG A 705 -9.31 -30.58 24.33
N LEU A 706 -8.28 -30.78 25.15
CA LEU A 706 -8.15 -30.18 26.46
C LEU A 706 -7.77 -28.69 26.30
N GLY A 707 -8.59 -27.81 26.86
CA GLY A 707 -8.38 -26.37 26.89
C GLY A 707 -8.11 -25.89 28.32
N ILE A 708 -7.13 -25.00 28.45
CA ILE A 708 -6.80 -24.33 29.71
C ILE A 708 -7.08 -22.85 29.50
N ASN A 709 -8.19 -22.38 30.03
CA ASN A 709 -8.66 -21.03 29.74
C ASN A 709 -8.43 -20.14 30.95
N LEU A 710 -7.87 -18.97 30.71
CA LEU A 710 -7.76 -17.91 31.70
C LEU A 710 -9.13 -17.24 31.84
N GLY A 711 -9.67 -17.20 33.06
CA GLY A 711 -10.96 -16.59 33.36
C GLY A 711 -10.85 -15.13 33.79
N ALA A 712 -9.93 -14.83 34.72
CA ALA A 712 -9.69 -13.49 35.22
C ALA A 712 -8.28 -13.35 35.79
N VAL A 713 -7.76 -12.12 35.77
CA VAL A 713 -6.51 -11.74 36.45
C VAL A 713 -6.76 -10.46 37.22
N GLU A 714 -6.45 -10.49 38.51
CA GLU A 714 -6.47 -9.33 39.39
C GLU A 714 -5.02 -9.01 39.75
N THR A 715 -4.60 -7.74 39.69
CA THR A 715 -3.20 -7.36 39.95
C THR A 715 -3.14 -6.12 40.83
N CYS A 716 -2.34 -6.19 41.90
CA CYS A 716 -2.02 -5.08 42.77
C CYS A 716 -0.61 -4.61 42.45
N PHE A 717 -0.48 -3.35 42.02
CA PHE A 717 0.78 -2.69 41.73
C PHE A 717 1.19 -1.89 42.97
N ARG A 718 2.36 -2.17 43.53
CA ARG A 718 2.87 -1.47 44.72
C ARG A 718 4.05 -0.55 44.41
N ARG A 719 4.89 -0.94 43.45
CA ARG A 719 6.10 -0.21 43.09
C ARG A 719 6.36 -0.28 41.59
N GLU A 720 7.00 0.76 41.09
CA GLU A 720 7.36 0.90 39.70
C GLU A 720 8.56 0.03 39.30
N ILE A 721 8.52 -0.48 38.07
CA ILE A 721 9.65 -1.17 37.43
C ILE A 721 10.19 -0.25 36.34
N THR A 722 11.42 0.24 36.51
CA THR A 722 12.09 1.11 35.53
C THR A 722 12.56 0.33 34.29
N ALA A 723 12.85 1.06 33.22
CA ALA A 723 13.40 0.50 31.99
C ALA A 723 14.66 -0.36 32.23
N PHE A 724 14.78 -1.45 31.47
CA PHE A 724 15.84 -2.46 31.49
C PHE A 724 16.05 -3.22 32.80
N LYS A 725 15.24 -2.95 33.82
CA LYS A 725 15.32 -3.66 35.09
C LYS A 725 14.91 -5.13 34.92
N GLN A 726 15.70 -6.03 35.47
CA GLN A 726 15.38 -7.46 35.49
C GLN A 726 14.55 -7.79 36.73
N VAL A 727 13.46 -8.51 36.51
CA VAL A 727 12.54 -8.94 37.56
C VAL A 727 12.30 -10.45 37.48
N GLU A 728 12.03 -11.05 38.63
CA GLU A 728 11.65 -12.44 38.76
C GLU A 728 10.16 -12.53 39.05
N MET A 729 9.49 -13.41 38.31
CA MET A 729 8.10 -13.81 38.50
C MET A 729 8.09 -15.12 39.26
N TRP A 730 7.51 -15.08 40.46
CA TRP A 730 7.37 -16.23 41.34
C TRP A 730 5.92 -16.70 41.29
N SER A 731 5.66 -17.73 40.48
CA SER A 731 4.30 -18.24 40.24
C SER A 731 4.06 -19.56 40.98
N TYR A 732 2.97 -19.68 41.74
CA TYR A 732 2.60 -20.91 42.45
C TYR A 732 1.08 -21.09 42.53
N VAL A 733 0.64 -22.33 42.74
CA VAL A 733 -0.77 -22.64 43.02
C VAL A 733 -1.10 -22.20 44.44
N LEU A 734 -2.09 -21.32 44.59
CA LEU A 734 -2.57 -20.90 45.91
C LEU A 734 -3.61 -21.88 46.46
N THR A 735 -4.64 -22.17 45.66
CA THR A 735 -5.76 -23.04 46.01
C THR A 735 -6.59 -23.40 44.77
N TRP A 736 -7.61 -24.23 44.94
CA TRP A 736 -8.61 -24.55 43.92
C TRP A 736 -9.99 -24.82 44.53
N ASP A 737 -11.02 -24.53 43.74
CA ASP A 737 -12.41 -24.90 43.99
C ASP A 737 -12.91 -25.92 42.92
N ARG A 738 -14.23 -26.14 42.81
CA ARG A 738 -14.82 -27.07 41.84
C ARG A 738 -14.55 -26.68 40.38
N LYS A 739 -14.40 -25.39 40.09
CA LYS A 739 -14.33 -24.82 38.74
C LYS A 739 -12.98 -24.16 38.46
N TRP A 740 -12.39 -23.50 39.44
CA TRP A 740 -11.26 -22.59 39.27
C TRP A 740 -10.01 -23.08 40.01
N LEU A 741 -8.88 -23.01 39.31
CA LEU A 741 -7.54 -23.08 39.87
C LEU A 741 -7.03 -21.65 40.07
N TYR A 742 -6.56 -21.32 41.28
CA TYR A 742 -6.05 -20.00 41.63
C TYR A 742 -4.52 -20.03 41.67
N ILE A 743 -3.90 -19.22 40.81
CA ILE A 743 -2.44 -19.09 40.70
C ILE A 743 -2.05 -17.69 41.13
N VAL A 744 -1.09 -17.59 42.05
CA VAL A 744 -0.50 -16.31 42.47
C VAL A 744 0.82 -16.12 41.74
N THR A 745 1.13 -14.89 41.33
CA THR A 745 2.43 -14.51 40.78
C THR A 745 2.92 -13.22 41.42
N HIS A 746 4.09 -13.25 42.04
CA HIS A 746 4.76 -12.06 42.57
C HIS A 746 5.87 -11.60 41.64
N PHE A 747 5.94 -10.30 41.36
CA PHE A 747 7.06 -9.66 40.69
C PHE A 747 8.03 -9.10 41.73
N VAL A 748 9.26 -9.59 41.74
CA VAL A 748 10.30 -9.14 42.66
C VAL A 748 11.58 -8.76 41.89
N PRO A 749 12.41 -7.83 42.39
CA PRO A 749 13.71 -7.56 41.80
C PRO A 749 14.55 -8.84 41.77
N LYS A 750 15.22 -9.10 40.64
CA LYS A 750 16.03 -10.29 40.47
C LYS A 750 17.10 -10.41 41.57
N GLY A 751 17.17 -11.56 42.23
CA GLY A 751 18.17 -11.83 43.27
C GLY A 751 17.82 -11.30 44.67
N THR A 752 16.64 -10.70 44.86
CA THR A 752 16.14 -10.31 46.20
C THR A 752 15.92 -11.52 47.09
N VAL A 753 15.44 -12.62 46.50
CA VAL A 753 15.09 -13.87 47.19
C VAL A 753 15.80 -15.02 46.49
N LEU A 754 16.40 -15.90 47.28
CA LEU A 754 17.08 -17.09 46.77
C LEU A 754 16.49 -18.31 47.48
N PRO A 755 15.88 -19.27 46.74
CA PRO A 755 15.22 -20.40 47.36
C PRO A 755 16.26 -21.36 47.96
N THR A 756 15.86 -22.10 48.99
CA THR A 756 16.69 -23.09 49.71
C THR A 756 17.08 -24.27 48.84
N GLU A 757 16.17 -24.69 47.96
CA GLU A 757 16.38 -25.71 46.93
C GLU A 757 15.66 -25.33 45.63
N TRP A 758 16.25 -25.61 44.46
CA TRP A 758 15.56 -25.54 43.18
C TRP A 758 16.16 -26.46 42.13
N LEU A 759 15.32 -26.99 41.25
CA LEU A 759 15.78 -27.82 40.13
C LEU A 759 16.41 -26.94 39.05
N ASP A 760 17.54 -27.39 38.50
CA ASP A 760 18.16 -26.71 37.36
C ASP A 760 17.20 -26.72 36.14
N PRO A 761 17.29 -25.74 35.23
CA PRO A 761 16.41 -25.66 34.05
C PRO A 761 16.49 -26.90 33.13
N ARG A 762 17.44 -27.80 33.38
CA ARG A 762 17.68 -29.02 32.59
C ARG A 762 17.21 -30.30 33.25
N PHE A 763 16.64 -30.24 34.45
CA PHE A 763 16.13 -31.36 35.22
C PHE A 763 17.20 -32.40 35.59
N ALA A 764 18.46 -31.96 35.63
CA ALA A 764 19.63 -32.80 35.81
C ALA A 764 20.20 -32.73 37.24
N ARG A 765 20.09 -31.58 37.92
CA ARG A 765 20.64 -31.40 39.28
C ARG A 765 19.74 -30.47 40.11
N THR A 766 19.55 -30.81 41.38
CA THR A 766 18.93 -29.92 42.37
C THR A 766 20.01 -29.07 43.01
N ALA A 767 19.92 -27.75 42.85
CA ALA A 767 20.80 -26.82 43.55
C ALA A 767 20.25 -26.59 44.97
N THR A 768 21.12 -26.66 45.98
CA THR A 768 20.77 -26.42 47.39
C THR A 768 21.66 -25.31 47.97
N ARG A 769 21.10 -24.49 48.86
CA ARG A 769 21.83 -23.43 49.57
C ARG A 769 21.43 -23.42 51.05
N PRO A 770 22.37 -23.22 52.00
CA PRO A 770 22.04 -23.07 53.41
C PRO A 770 21.19 -21.82 53.66
N LEU A 771 20.19 -21.94 54.55
CA LEU A 771 19.35 -20.84 55.02
C LEU A 771 20.22 -19.75 55.65
N LEU A 772 20.34 -18.60 54.99
CA LEU A 772 20.89 -17.40 55.62
C LEU A 772 19.80 -16.79 56.50
N LYS A 773 20.07 -16.65 57.80
CA LYS A 773 19.26 -15.84 58.72
C LYS A 773 19.36 -14.37 58.30
N GLU A 774 18.21 -13.70 58.33
CA GLU A 774 17.96 -12.28 58.00
C GLU A 774 17.76 -11.95 56.51
N SER A 775 16.61 -12.37 55.96
CA SER A 775 15.94 -11.59 54.92
C SER A 775 15.14 -10.47 55.60
N GLY A 776 15.54 -9.21 55.40
CA GLY A 776 14.74 -8.05 55.80
C GLY A 776 13.32 -8.11 55.22
N ASP A 777 12.42 -7.24 55.71
CA ASP A 777 10.98 -7.21 55.36
C ASP A 777 10.72 -7.36 53.85
N LEU A 778 10.46 -8.60 53.40
CA LEU A 778 10.35 -8.97 51.98
C LEU A 778 9.22 -8.23 51.26
N ARG A 779 8.21 -7.80 52.03
CA ARG A 779 7.10 -6.94 51.58
C ARG A 779 7.59 -5.65 50.91
N LYS A 780 8.70 -5.09 51.39
CA LYS A 780 9.30 -3.89 50.80
C LYS A 780 9.94 -4.15 49.43
N ASN A 781 10.05 -5.37 48.95
CA ASN A 781 10.72 -5.65 47.67
C ASN A 781 9.79 -6.30 46.64
N ILE A 782 8.47 -6.20 46.79
CA ILE A 782 7.51 -6.72 45.82
C ILE A 782 7.00 -5.57 44.94
N TYR A 783 7.18 -5.70 43.62
CA TYR A 783 6.68 -4.72 42.64
C TYR A 783 5.18 -4.83 42.42
N ALA A 784 4.71 -6.05 42.18
CA ALA A 784 3.32 -6.34 41.94
C ALA A 784 2.97 -7.77 42.35
N THR A 785 1.72 -7.99 42.72
CA THR A 785 1.15 -9.31 43.02
C THR A 785 -0.08 -9.51 42.13
N ALA A 786 -0.12 -10.62 41.40
CA ALA A 786 -1.23 -10.99 40.54
C ALA A 786 -1.89 -12.29 41.00
N LEU A 787 -3.23 -12.33 41.00
CA LEU A 787 -4.05 -13.51 41.25
C LEU A 787 -4.78 -13.88 39.95
N SER A 788 -4.54 -15.10 39.44
CA SER A 788 -5.10 -15.60 38.18
C SER A 788 -6.05 -16.77 38.41
N LYS A 789 -7.19 -16.76 37.72
CA LYS A 789 -8.20 -17.83 37.78
C LYS A 789 -8.18 -18.64 36.47
N TYR A 790 -7.91 -19.94 36.56
CA TYR A 790 -7.89 -20.84 35.41
C TYR A 790 -9.01 -21.87 35.49
N VAL A 791 -9.58 -22.19 34.32
CA VAL A 791 -10.57 -23.27 34.17
C VAL A 791 -10.08 -24.29 33.14
N PHE A 792 -10.20 -25.57 33.51
CA PHE A 792 -9.91 -26.68 32.61
C PHE A 792 -11.18 -27.11 31.88
N LYS A 793 -11.07 -27.34 30.56
CA LYS A 793 -12.19 -27.78 29.73
C LYS A 793 -11.82 -28.94 28.83
N LEU A 794 -12.67 -29.95 28.76
CA LEU A 794 -12.66 -30.96 27.70
C LEU A 794 -13.83 -30.67 26.77
N LYS A 795 -13.54 -30.23 25.54
CA LYS A 795 -14.53 -29.59 24.66
C LYS A 795 -15.25 -28.42 25.36
N ARG A 796 -16.53 -28.59 25.73
CA ARG A 796 -17.37 -27.60 26.42
C ARG A 796 -17.59 -27.92 27.89
N LEU A 797 -17.21 -29.13 28.35
CA LEU A 797 -17.39 -29.57 29.73
C LEU A 797 -16.25 -29.02 30.61
N THR A 798 -16.61 -28.50 31.78
CA THR A 798 -15.61 -28.03 32.77
C THR A 798 -15.10 -29.23 33.55
N VAL A 799 -13.78 -29.39 33.61
CA VAL A 799 -13.11 -30.43 34.38
C VAL A 799 -12.66 -29.84 35.73
N PRO A 800 -13.03 -30.44 36.87
CA PRO A 800 -12.58 -29.96 38.17
C PRO A 800 -11.04 -29.98 38.28
N PRO A 801 -10.42 -28.92 38.84
CA PRO A 801 -8.97 -28.89 39.05
C PRO A 801 -8.45 -30.08 39.86
N SER A 802 -9.23 -30.60 40.81
CA SER A 802 -8.85 -31.76 41.62
C SER A 802 -8.59 -33.00 40.78
N THR A 803 -9.43 -33.28 39.78
CA THR A 803 -9.25 -34.39 38.84
C THR A 803 -7.96 -34.22 38.04
N VAL A 804 -7.66 -33.01 37.58
CA VAL A 804 -6.42 -32.73 36.82
C VAL A 804 -5.18 -32.90 37.71
N LEU A 805 -5.26 -32.49 38.98
CA LEU A 805 -4.18 -32.60 39.96
C LEU A 805 -3.91 -34.06 40.37
N GLU A 806 -4.95 -34.85 40.54
CA GLU A 806 -4.86 -36.28 40.83
C GLU A 806 -4.22 -37.05 39.68
N GLU A 807 -4.69 -36.83 38.44
CA GLU A 807 -4.09 -37.44 37.24
C GLU A 807 -2.66 -36.94 36.98
N ALA A 808 -2.30 -35.77 37.49
CA ALA A 808 -0.93 -35.28 37.48
C ALA A 808 -0.05 -35.87 38.59
N GLY A 809 -0.60 -36.68 39.52
CA GLY A 809 0.12 -37.27 40.66
C GLY A 809 0.49 -36.27 41.75
N LEU A 810 -0.17 -35.11 41.77
CA LEU A 810 0.12 -34.01 42.71
C LEU A 810 -0.75 -34.07 43.97
N LEU A 811 -1.74 -34.97 44.04
CA LEU A 811 -2.55 -35.21 45.23
C LEU A 811 -2.21 -36.58 45.83
N PRO A 812 -2.04 -36.68 47.16
CA PRO A 812 -1.94 -37.97 47.83
C PRO A 812 -3.31 -38.67 47.79
N ALA A 813 -3.31 -40.00 47.97
CA ALA A 813 -4.54 -40.78 47.99
C ALA A 813 -5.52 -40.25 49.06
N ARG A 814 -6.76 -39.96 48.66
CA ARG A 814 -7.82 -39.49 49.57
C ARG A 814 -8.29 -40.67 50.43
N PRO A 815 -8.21 -40.60 51.78
CA PRO A 815 -8.77 -41.64 52.65
C PRO A 815 -10.29 -41.72 52.42
N GLY A 816 -10.81 -42.89 52.02
CA GLY A 816 -12.25 -43.13 51.79
C GLY A 816 -12.73 -43.05 50.33
N GLY A 817 -11.86 -42.76 49.36
CA GLY A 817 -12.25 -42.69 47.94
C GLY A 817 -13.06 -41.42 47.59
N TRP A 818 -13.48 -41.32 46.32
CA TRP A 818 -14.32 -40.22 45.83
C TRP A 818 -15.80 -40.59 45.94
N ALA A 819 -16.54 -39.96 46.85
CA ALA A 819 -18.01 -40.04 46.87
C ALA A 819 -18.59 -38.91 45.98
N ILE A 820 -19.51 -39.26 45.08
CA ILE A 820 -20.24 -38.30 44.26
C ILE A 820 -21.53 -37.92 45.00
N GLU A 821 -21.41 -37.14 46.08
CA GLU A 821 -22.57 -36.51 46.72
C GLU A 821 -22.42 -34.98 46.73
N GLU A 822 -23.54 -34.26 46.59
CA GLU A 822 -23.61 -32.80 46.47
C GLU A 822 -23.03 -32.03 47.68
N GLN A 823 -22.76 -32.72 48.80
CA GLN A 823 -22.17 -32.16 50.02
C GLN A 823 -20.71 -32.55 50.28
N ASP A 824 -20.01 -33.22 49.36
CA ASP A 824 -18.67 -33.79 49.65
C ASP A 824 -17.50 -32.77 49.60
N LEU A 825 -17.78 -31.50 49.87
CA LEU A 825 -16.83 -30.47 50.31
C LEU A 825 -17.16 -29.95 51.73
N GLY A 826 -18.06 -30.63 52.46
CA GLY A 826 -18.62 -30.22 53.75
C GLY A 826 -17.95 -30.83 55.00
N THR A 827 -17.34 -29.95 55.79
CA THR A 827 -17.47 -29.79 57.26
C THR A 827 -17.21 -30.89 58.30
N SER A 828 -16.96 -32.18 58.00
CA SER A 828 -16.59 -33.15 59.06
C SER A 828 -15.12 -33.59 58.98
N ASP A 829 -14.42 -33.48 60.11
CA ASP A 829 -13.07 -34.00 60.33
C ASP A 829 -13.19 -35.45 60.81
N PRO A 830 -12.71 -36.49 60.08
CA PRO A 830 -12.81 -37.86 60.57
C PRO A 830 -11.75 -38.20 61.64
N PHE A 831 -10.91 -37.27 62.11
CA PHE A 831 -9.84 -37.60 63.04
C PHE A 831 -9.59 -36.53 64.11
N GLY A 832 -9.69 -36.94 65.37
CA GLY A 832 -9.23 -36.18 66.53
C GLY A 832 -7.70 -35.95 66.56
N PRO A 833 -7.20 -35.23 67.58
CA PRO A 833 -5.82 -34.76 67.64
C PRO A 833 -4.88 -35.89 68.05
N GLY A 834 -4.35 -36.63 67.07
CA GLY A 834 -3.26 -37.58 67.28
C GLY A 834 -3.32 -38.79 66.35
N ALA A 835 -2.46 -38.81 65.33
CA ALA A 835 -1.77 -40.01 64.83
C ALA A 835 -0.88 -39.66 63.61
N ASP A 836 0.39 -39.98 63.79
CA ASP A 836 1.47 -40.31 62.85
C ASP A 836 2.04 -39.27 61.87
N MET A 837 3.28 -38.85 62.19
CA MET A 837 4.26 -38.30 61.26
C MET A 837 4.66 -39.38 60.23
N PRO A 838 4.52 -39.14 58.92
CA PRO A 838 5.13 -40.01 57.92
C PRO A 838 6.64 -39.81 57.89
N LYS A 839 7.38 -40.88 57.55
CA LYS A 839 8.81 -40.86 57.26
C LYS A 839 9.15 -39.81 56.20
N ASP A 840 10.14 -38.98 56.49
CA ASP A 840 10.86 -38.06 55.60
C ASP A 840 10.08 -37.46 54.39
N GLY A 841 9.44 -36.32 54.62
CA GLY A 841 9.36 -35.26 53.60
C GLY A 841 8.22 -35.26 52.57
N GLU A 842 7.25 -36.19 52.62
CA GLU A 842 6.06 -36.18 51.74
C GLU A 842 4.80 -35.56 52.40
N TRP A 843 3.99 -34.86 51.61
CA TRP A 843 2.75 -34.20 52.07
C TRP A 843 1.59 -35.20 52.17
N ASN A 844 0.93 -35.27 53.33
CA ASN A 844 -0.27 -36.09 53.52
C ASN A 844 -1.56 -35.35 53.07
N TRP A 845 -2.66 -36.09 52.86
CA TRP A 845 -3.94 -35.51 52.41
C TRP A 845 -4.45 -34.40 53.34
N LYS A 846 -4.31 -34.58 54.66
CA LYS A 846 -4.71 -33.57 55.66
C LYS A 846 -3.98 -32.24 55.47
N GLN A 847 -2.67 -32.27 55.19
CA GLN A 847 -1.85 -31.07 54.95
C GLN A 847 -2.23 -30.36 53.64
N VAL A 848 -2.44 -31.12 52.56
CA VAL A 848 -2.86 -30.58 51.27
C VAL A 848 -4.23 -29.90 51.39
N GLU A 849 -5.19 -30.55 52.04
CA GLU A 849 -6.54 -30.04 52.25
C GLU A 849 -6.56 -28.83 53.19
N ALA A 850 -5.75 -28.83 54.26
CA ALA A 850 -5.60 -27.67 55.14
C ALA A 850 -5.06 -26.44 54.39
N ARG A 851 -4.05 -26.61 53.52
CA ARG A 851 -3.49 -25.51 52.70
C ARG A 851 -4.49 -25.01 51.66
N ARG A 852 -5.24 -25.91 51.02
CA ARG A 852 -6.33 -25.57 50.10
C ARG A 852 -7.41 -24.73 50.79
N ARG A 853 -7.93 -25.18 51.94
CA ARG A 853 -8.96 -24.46 52.73
C ARG A 853 -8.47 -23.10 53.20
N ARG A 854 -7.21 -23.00 53.65
CA ARG A 854 -6.59 -21.71 54.01
C ARG A 854 -6.59 -20.75 52.83
N GLY A 855 -6.25 -21.21 51.63
CA GLY A 855 -6.32 -20.41 50.41
C GLY A 855 -7.75 -19.97 50.04
N ILE A 856 -8.75 -20.85 50.18
CA ILE A 856 -10.17 -20.49 49.96
C ILE A 856 -10.62 -19.39 50.93
N LYS A 857 -10.27 -19.52 52.22
CA LYS A 857 -10.55 -18.48 53.24
C LYS A 857 -9.80 -17.18 52.97
N LEU A 858 -8.66 -17.24 52.28
CA LEU A 858 -7.89 -16.06 51.91
C LEU A 858 -8.57 -15.31 50.77
N ILE A 859 -8.95 -16.00 49.69
CA ILE A 859 -9.60 -15.38 48.51
C ILE A 859 -11.03 -14.90 48.79
N SER A 860 -11.70 -15.41 49.83
CA SER A 860 -13.06 -14.97 50.20
C SER A 860 -13.08 -13.63 50.95
N LYS A 861 -11.92 -13.09 51.35
CA LYS A 861 -11.83 -11.80 52.03
C LYS A 861 -11.83 -10.63 51.03
N PRO A 862 -12.42 -9.48 51.37
CA PRO A 862 -12.48 -8.32 50.48
C PRO A 862 -11.08 -7.75 50.15
N ASN A 863 -10.13 -7.81 51.10
CA ASN A 863 -8.74 -7.36 50.93
C ASN A 863 -7.76 -8.51 50.60
N HIS A 864 -8.25 -9.60 49.98
CA HIS A 864 -7.46 -10.81 49.76
C HIS A 864 -6.15 -10.55 48.99
N LEU A 865 -6.14 -9.63 48.02
CA LEU A 865 -4.96 -9.36 47.21
C LEU A 865 -3.82 -8.73 48.01
N ASP A 866 -4.16 -7.90 49.01
CA ASP A 866 -3.20 -7.33 49.95
C ASP A 866 -2.68 -8.37 50.93
N LEU A 867 -3.57 -9.24 51.44
CA LEU A 867 -3.17 -10.34 52.31
C LEU A 867 -2.28 -11.37 51.59
N ILE A 868 -2.51 -11.62 50.30
CA ILE A 868 -1.65 -12.46 49.47
C ILE A 868 -0.31 -11.79 49.24
N HIS A 869 -0.29 -10.48 48.98
CA HIS A 869 0.94 -9.71 48.84
C HIS A 869 1.81 -9.77 50.10
N ASP A 870 1.20 -9.59 51.28
CA ASP A 870 1.89 -9.62 52.57
C ASP A 870 2.36 -11.03 52.98
N GLY A 871 1.79 -12.07 52.38
CA GLY A 871 2.07 -13.47 52.68
C GLY A 871 3.22 -14.09 51.88
N PHE A 872 3.97 -13.31 51.09
CA PHE A 872 5.09 -13.82 50.29
C PHE A 872 6.28 -14.20 51.19
N ASP A 873 6.55 -15.50 51.30
CA ASP A 873 7.60 -16.09 52.12
C ASP A 873 8.92 -16.33 51.38
N GLY A 874 8.99 -15.93 50.10
CA GLY A 874 10.16 -16.14 49.26
C GLY A 874 10.46 -17.60 48.88
N GLY A 875 9.50 -18.52 49.10
CA GLY A 875 9.72 -19.94 48.85
C GLY A 875 10.63 -20.58 49.91
N SER A 876 10.31 -20.37 51.19
CA SER A 876 11.01 -20.99 52.33
C SER A 876 11.14 -22.52 52.20
N ASP A 877 10.17 -23.16 51.55
CA ASP A 877 10.11 -24.60 51.28
C ASP A 877 10.80 -25.01 49.94
N GLY A 878 11.55 -24.09 49.33
CA GLY A 878 12.20 -24.27 48.03
C GLY A 878 11.31 -23.97 46.83
N ALA A 879 11.91 -23.91 45.64
CA ALA A 879 11.23 -23.66 44.36
C ALA A 879 11.26 -24.92 43.47
N ILE A 880 10.25 -25.06 42.62
CA ILE A 880 10.16 -26.16 41.64
C ILE A 880 11.33 -26.10 40.66
N GLY A 881 11.65 -24.89 40.19
CA GLY A 881 12.73 -24.67 39.25
C GLY A 881 12.79 -23.21 38.80
N ARG A 882 13.91 -22.86 38.18
CA ARG A 882 14.19 -21.51 37.67
C ARG A 882 14.37 -21.54 36.16
N PHE A 883 13.61 -20.73 35.44
CA PHE A 883 13.53 -20.73 33.98
C PHE A 883 13.78 -19.35 33.37
N SER A 884 14.39 -19.36 32.19
CA SER A 884 14.63 -18.17 31.36
C SER A 884 13.36 -17.85 30.54
N PRO A 885 13.06 -16.57 30.24
CA PRO A 885 11.82 -16.15 29.58
C PRO A 885 11.59 -16.60 28.13
N GLY A 886 12.38 -17.54 27.59
CA GLY A 886 12.41 -17.87 26.16
C GLY A 886 13.26 -16.87 25.40
#